data_AF-A0A942GGY4-F1
#
_entry.id   AF-A0A942GGY4-F1
#
_cell.length_a   1.000
_cell.length_b   1.000
_cell.length_c   1.000
_cell.angle_alpha   90.00
_cell.angle_beta   90.00
_cell.angle_gamma   90.00
#
_symmetry.space_group_name_H-M   'P 1'
#
loop_
_entity.id
_entity.type
_entity.pdbx_description
1 polymer ?
#
loop_
_entity_poly.entity_id
_entity_poly.type
_entity_poly.pdbx_seq_one_letter_code
_entity_poly.pdbx_strand_id
1 'polypeptide(L)'
;VLALVVFVGLCILLFYPPYLRAMFFTEEQLPTHLLTYVLFILWWVVKYQRKDVSFLREPLDYLAFGFVLAYVLSFTVAINIRGAIQEFLKVGNYFLVYWLVMQLSQTKKEAHFFLNVLVLSALGVAVLGLGAAAGTWEVVGGYIDGRIFSTIQYPNSLAAYLTGAFLVCLSLWQNTLWKLRQFYAVAAFLLLITAILTYSRGGWLIMPVFFSLYVIFLPRGRRLDAALFIGLLSAVSAGLTPFAGRIALADQDGRLWLLIFAGCLVVLAGQYLLVDWRKRLSPKFLWATTALLALLFFGVVGGYVYGVLAAPLRVEQTSIEQLVAVAPGVQHNLTMEVLATGLGDAPFAWQLTVLEQHQDASVATLLQEQGQQSQGWEAKEFTFATSREAHRLLIQLQSVHPGTAAEFRAVTLVGADRARQLGFGWNRLLPGLLYTRLFGMDRERNVAARLVFFKDAWKIIEDHPWRGLGGHGWSSIYFQYQSAPYSTTEVHNHFLQVWIETGVLGFLIFVGLWLGLIFMSYRLYRRVEADEKVLIVGITAGVLAVVAHSLYDFNLSLGALGLFVFALMGVARSFVPKNVVRANQSELYKPVLAVSMALGLMIFVFRLMIGNMAFDEGIGQMRRGQLDQAMNSLERAVQYDPFDPQIRLALAEGYEAQGRQAQNIDYLAKAKEQYQAAFNNNRYNPRYAHALGNFLVRAGIFEQGLDYLQQAIALHPRMAIHQRVYADASLRAAYVYFENNDRLTAEMYLERVFASERQVRALFADTSSMALSVGQAYFLLGDYEQAMVSLKKALNVGEDKAHASMMLALIHEKKGDSVRAKVFYDQGIGIDPASEGVYQYFKEF
;
A
#
# COMPACT_ATOMS: atom_id res chain seq x y z
N VAL A 1 -37.87 12.24 -16.93
CA VAL A 1 -36.54 12.69 -17.40
C VAL A 1 -35.54 12.82 -16.27
N LEU A 2 -35.73 13.70 -15.28
CA LEU A 2 -34.73 13.93 -14.22
C LEU A 2 -34.31 12.67 -13.44
N ALA A 3 -35.26 11.80 -13.06
CA ALA A 3 -34.95 10.52 -12.40
C ALA A 3 -34.05 9.60 -13.27
N LEU A 4 -34.22 9.63 -14.60
CA LEU A 4 -33.38 8.87 -15.53
C LEU A 4 -31.96 9.46 -15.61
N VAL A 5 -31.84 10.79 -15.60
CA VAL A 5 -30.53 11.47 -15.55
C VAL A 5 -29.76 11.05 -14.30
N VAL A 6 -30.42 11.05 -13.14
CA VAL A 6 -29.80 10.60 -11.88
C VAL A 6 -29.41 9.12 -11.97
N PHE A 7 -30.29 8.26 -12.52
CA PHE A 7 -30.02 6.83 -12.69
C PHE A 7 -28.78 6.58 -13.57
N VAL A 8 -28.69 7.23 -14.74
CA VAL A 8 -27.55 7.09 -15.66
C VAL A 8 -26.29 7.67 -15.04
N GLY A 9 -26.37 8.85 -14.42
CA GLY A 9 -25.23 9.46 -13.72
C GLY A 9 -24.70 8.59 -12.59
N LEU A 10 -25.58 7.93 -11.83
CA LEU A 10 -25.17 6.96 -10.81
C LEU A 10 -24.50 5.73 -11.43
N CYS A 11 -24.95 5.25 -12.58
CA CYS A 11 -24.27 4.15 -13.27
C CYS A 11 -22.84 4.52 -13.69
N ILE A 12 -22.64 5.75 -14.19
CA ILE A 12 -21.30 6.27 -14.49
C ILE A 12 -20.45 6.32 -13.21
N LEU A 13 -21.00 6.89 -12.13
CA LEU A 13 -20.34 7.00 -10.82
C LEU A 13 -19.93 5.63 -10.24
N LEU A 14 -20.71 4.58 -10.48
CA LEU A 14 -20.38 3.23 -10.03
C LEU A 14 -19.37 2.50 -10.93
N PHE A 15 -19.15 2.99 -12.16
CA PHE A 15 -18.30 2.34 -13.15
C PHE A 15 -16.85 2.83 -13.14
N TYR A 16 -16.60 4.15 -13.17
CA TYR A 16 -15.24 4.65 -13.37
C TYR A 16 -14.28 4.64 -12.15
N PRO A 17 -14.71 4.67 -10.87
CA PRO A 17 -13.78 4.84 -9.75
C PRO A 17 -12.59 3.86 -9.69
N PRO A 18 -12.75 2.56 -9.99
CA PRO A 18 -11.62 1.62 -9.97
C PRO A 18 -10.53 1.90 -11.03
N TYR A 19 -10.82 2.74 -12.02
CA TYR A 19 -9.90 3.11 -13.11
C TYR A 19 -9.02 4.31 -12.74
N LEU A 20 -9.28 4.98 -11.62
CA LEU A 20 -8.60 6.18 -11.16
C LEU A 20 -7.69 5.90 -9.95
N ARG A 21 -6.73 4.98 -10.08
CA ARG A 21 -5.86 4.55 -8.96
C ARG A 21 -6.68 4.14 -7.73
N ALA A 22 -7.82 3.50 -7.99
CA ALA A 22 -8.87 3.16 -7.02
C ALA A 22 -9.34 4.31 -6.10
N MET A 23 -9.20 5.56 -6.56
CA MET A 23 -9.44 6.79 -5.83
C MET A 23 -8.71 6.84 -4.48
N PHE A 24 -7.43 6.45 -4.48
CA PHE A 24 -6.59 6.56 -3.29
C PHE A 24 -6.18 8.02 -3.02
N PHE A 25 -5.89 8.81 -4.07
CA PHE A 25 -5.45 10.20 -3.91
C PHE A 25 -6.62 11.18 -3.91
N THR A 26 -6.37 12.36 -3.34
CA THR A 26 -7.37 13.42 -3.19
C THR A 26 -7.83 13.98 -4.54
N GLU A 27 -6.91 14.06 -5.51
CA GLU A 27 -7.14 14.55 -6.87
C GLU A 27 -8.34 13.87 -7.55
N GLU A 28 -8.51 12.56 -7.37
CA GLU A 28 -9.62 11.81 -7.97
C GLU A 28 -10.84 11.70 -7.05
N GLN A 29 -10.63 11.83 -5.73
CA GLN A 29 -11.73 11.82 -4.76
C GLN A 29 -12.61 13.07 -4.89
N LEU A 30 -12.03 14.28 -4.98
CA LEU A 30 -12.81 15.53 -4.98
C LEU A 30 -13.81 15.63 -6.16
N PRO A 31 -13.43 15.37 -7.43
CA PRO A 31 -14.39 15.37 -8.54
C PRO A 31 -15.50 14.33 -8.38
N THR A 32 -15.16 13.17 -7.81
CA THR A 32 -16.13 12.11 -7.53
C THR A 32 -17.16 12.56 -6.49
N HIS A 33 -16.72 13.24 -5.43
CA HIS A 33 -17.63 13.82 -4.43
C HIS A 33 -18.59 14.84 -5.04
N LEU A 34 -18.09 15.73 -5.90
CA LEU A 34 -18.92 16.71 -6.61
C LEU A 34 -20.02 16.03 -7.43
N LEU A 35 -19.67 15.01 -8.22
CA LEU A 35 -20.65 14.24 -8.99
C LEU A 35 -21.70 13.61 -8.07
N THR A 36 -21.31 12.97 -6.96
CA THR A 36 -22.26 12.40 -6.00
C THR A 36 -23.20 13.46 -5.42
N TYR A 37 -22.69 14.64 -5.03
CA TYR A 37 -23.53 15.71 -4.50
C TYR A 37 -24.50 16.26 -5.54
N VAL A 38 -24.09 16.40 -6.80
CA VAL A 38 -25.00 16.77 -7.90
C VAL A 38 -26.12 15.75 -8.02
N LEU A 39 -25.81 14.45 -8.08
CA LEU A 39 -26.80 13.39 -8.19
C LEU A 39 -27.74 13.35 -6.98
N PHE A 40 -27.21 13.57 -5.77
CA PHE A 40 -27.99 13.65 -4.54
C PHE A 40 -28.97 14.82 -4.54
N ILE A 41 -28.53 16.03 -4.94
CA ILE A 41 -29.39 17.21 -5.05
C ILE A 41 -30.49 16.98 -6.09
N LEU A 42 -30.13 16.51 -7.28
CA LEU A 42 -31.10 16.21 -8.35
C LEU A 42 -32.12 15.15 -7.91
N TRP A 43 -31.70 14.15 -7.15
CA TRP A 43 -32.62 13.16 -6.60
C TRP A 43 -33.58 13.74 -5.57
N TRP A 44 -33.10 14.64 -4.70
CA TRP A 44 -33.99 15.35 -3.77
C TRP A 44 -35.01 16.24 -4.48
N VAL A 45 -34.65 16.86 -5.61
CA VAL A 45 -35.62 17.57 -6.47
C VAL A 45 -36.71 16.62 -6.97
N VAL A 46 -36.34 15.42 -7.44
CA VAL A 46 -37.32 14.38 -7.85
C VAL A 46 -38.21 13.97 -6.66
N LYS A 47 -37.63 13.77 -5.47
CA LYS A 47 -38.36 13.41 -4.27
C LYS A 47 -39.36 14.49 -3.83
N TYR A 48 -38.95 15.76 -3.89
CA TYR A 48 -39.80 16.90 -3.59
C TYR A 48 -41.02 16.95 -4.52
N GLN A 49 -40.81 16.76 -5.83
CA GLN A 49 -41.90 16.65 -6.82
C GLN A 49 -42.87 15.49 -6.51
N ARG A 50 -42.36 14.40 -5.92
CA ARG A 50 -43.14 13.22 -5.52
C ARG A 50 -43.74 13.32 -4.10
N LYS A 51 -43.50 14.41 -3.37
CA LYS A 51 -43.90 14.59 -1.96
C LYS A 51 -43.40 13.46 -1.03
N ASP A 52 -42.21 12.92 -1.32
CA ASP A 52 -41.53 11.90 -0.50
C ASP A 52 -40.42 12.57 0.33
N VAL A 53 -40.59 12.61 1.65
CA VAL A 53 -39.62 13.22 2.60
C VAL A 53 -38.81 12.20 3.38
N SER A 54 -38.90 10.91 3.04
CA SER A 54 -38.22 9.89 3.81
C SER A 54 -36.71 9.90 3.58
N PHE A 55 -35.92 9.72 4.64
CA PHE A 55 -34.46 9.68 4.55
C PHE A 55 -33.88 8.35 5.06
N LEU A 56 -33.87 8.13 6.38
CA LEU A 56 -33.43 6.87 7.02
C LEU A 56 -34.65 6.09 7.51
N ARG A 57 -34.63 4.75 7.41
CA ARG A 57 -35.80 3.92 7.78
C ARG A 57 -35.43 2.65 8.54
N GLU A 58 -34.38 1.96 8.13
CA GLU A 58 -33.97 0.68 8.72
C GLU A 58 -32.73 0.84 9.59
N PRO A 59 -32.48 -0.07 10.55
CA PRO A 59 -31.29 -0.03 11.40
C PRO A 59 -29.97 0.12 10.62
N LEU A 60 -29.85 -0.52 9.45
CA LEU A 60 -28.66 -0.39 8.59
C LEU A 60 -28.47 1.04 8.07
N ASP A 61 -29.55 1.78 7.81
CA ASP A 61 -29.48 3.17 7.35
C ASP A 61 -28.91 4.08 8.45
N TYR A 62 -29.34 3.86 9.70
CA TYR A 62 -28.87 4.60 10.87
C TYR A 62 -27.42 4.26 11.20
N LEU A 63 -26.99 3.01 11.05
CA LEU A 63 -25.59 2.64 11.20
C LEU A 63 -24.72 3.29 10.11
N ALA A 64 -25.16 3.26 8.85
CA ALA A 64 -24.44 3.87 7.72
C ALA A 64 -24.29 5.38 7.89
N PHE A 65 -25.36 6.06 8.32
CA PHE A 65 -25.31 7.49 8.63
C PHE A 65 -24.52 7.78 9.91
N GLY A 66 -24.68 6.95 10.94
CA GLY A 66 -23.93 7.06 12.20
C GLY A 66 -22.43 6.95 12.00
N PHE A 67 -21.98 6.18 11.01
CA PHE A 67 -20.56 6.10 10.66
C PHE A 67 -20.03 7.43 10.08
N VAL A 68 -20.83 8.14 9.29
CA VAL A 68 -20.51 9.52 8.86
C VAL A 68 -20.41 10.44 10.07
N LEU A 69 -21.38 10.34 11.00
CA LEU A 69 -21.36 11.16 12.22
C LEU A 69 -20.16 10.86 13.12
N ALA A 70 -19.67 9.62 13.17
CA ALA A 70 -18.46 9.28 13.92
C ALA A 70 -17.23 10.05 13.41
N TYR A 71 -17.08 10.19 12.09
CA TYR A 71 -16.02 11.02 11.50
C TYR A 71 -16.25 12.53 11.67
N VAL A 72 -17.50 12.98 11.78
CA VAL A 72 -17.77 14.38 12.17
C VAL A 72 -17.34 14.63 13.62
N LEU A 73 -17.61 13.69 14.53
CA LEU A 73 -17.25 13.82 15.94
C LEU A 73 -15.72 13.81 16.13
N SER A 74 -14.98 13.07 15.30
CA SER A 74 -13.52 13.01 15.39
C SER A 74 -12.81 14.32 15.03
N PHE A 75 -13.49 15.29 14.39
CA PHE A 75 -12.94 16.64 14.17
C PHE A 75 -12.53 17.34 15.47
N THR A 76 -13.20 17.04 16.59
CA THR A 76 -12.93 17.67 17.89
C THR A 76 -11.56 17.30 18.47
N VAL A 77 -10.95 16.22 17.97
CA VAL A 77 -9.64 15.70 18.41
C VAL A 77 -8.67 15.51 17.25
N ALA A 78 -9.03 15.99 16.05
CA ALA A 78 -8.27 15.74 14.84
C ALA A 78 -6.87 16.35 14.92
N ILE A 79 -5.85 15.49 14.92
CA ILE A 79 -4.45 15.92 14.92
C ILE A 79 -3.96 16.35 13.53
N ASN A 80 -4.66 15.91 12.49
CA ASN A 80 -4.47 16.32 11.09
C ASN A 80 -5.83 16.78 10.53
N ILE A 81 -6.03 18.10 10.48
CA ILE A 81 -7.34 18.68 10.13
C ILE A 81 -7.72 18.34 8.69
N ARG A 82 -6.78 18.48 7.75
CA ARG A 82 -7.03 18.21 6.33
C ARG A 82 -7.30 16.73 6.05
N GLY A 83 -6.59 15.84 6.73
CA GLY A 83 -6.80 14.40 6.68
C GLY A 83 -8.14 13.98 7.27
N ALA A 84 -8.58 14.60 8.37
CA ALA A 84 -9.91 14.36 8.93
C ALA A 84 -11.02 14.81 7.96
N ILE A 85 -10.84 15.96 7.29
CA ILE A 85 -11.78 16.45 6.26
C ILE A 85 -11.88 15.43 5.12
N GLN A 86 -10.75 14.90 4.66
CA GLN A 86 -10.71 13.92 3.58
C GLN A 86 -11.48 12.65 3.95
N GLU A 87 -11.23 12.07 5.13
CA GLU A 87 -11.93 10.86 5.56
C GLU A 87 -13.43 11.08 5.77
N PHE A 88 -13.83 12.24 6.34
CA PHE A 88 -15.24 12.61 6.46
C PHE A 88 -15.92 12.68 5.09
N LEU A 89 -15.32 13.37 4.12
CA LEU A 89 -15.87 13.49 2.77
C LEU A 89 -15.97 12.12 2.08
N LYS A 90 -14.93 11.27 2.25
CA LYS A 90 -14.88 9.92 1.70
C LYS A 90 -15.97 9.02 2.28
N VAL A 91 -16.10 8.94 3.61
CA VAL A 91 -17.14 8.14 4.28
C VAL A 91 -18.54 8.70 4.01
N GLY A 92 -18.69 10.03 3.99
CA GLY A 92 -19.91 10.70 3.56
C GLY A 92 -20.32 10.30 2.14
N ASN A 93 -19.37 10.25 1.22
CA ASN A 93 -19.60 9.81 -0.16
C ASN A 93 -20.06 8.35 -0.23
N TYR A 94 -19.47 7.46 0.58
CA TYR A 94 -19.91 6.06 0.67
C TYR A 94 -21.38 5.95 1.09
N PHE A 95 -21.78 6.69 2.13
CA PHE A 95 -23.17 6.72 2.59
C PHE A 95 -24.11 7.28 1.51
N LEU A 96 -23.74 8.36 0.82
CA LEU A 96 -24.57 8.94 -0.23
C LEU A 96 -24.78 7.98 -1.41
N VAL A 97 -23.75 7.23 -1.81
CA VAL A 97 -23.87 6.20 -2.86
C VAL A 97 -24.73 5.04 -2.38
N TYR A 98 -24.52 4.53 -1.17
CA TYR A 98 -25.42 3.54 -0.55
C TYR A 98 -26.88 3.99 -0.62
N TRP A 99 -27.13 5.22 -0.20
CA TRP A 99 -28.47 5.78 -0.13
C TRP A 99 -29.07 5.98 -1.52
N LEU A 100 -28.33 6.53 -2.49
CA LEU A 100 -28.78 6.72 -3.86
C LEU A 100 -29.11 5.39 -4.54
N VAL A 101 -28.25 4.37 -4.41
CA VAL A 101 -28.49 3.03 -4.97
C VAL A 101 -29.73 2.40 -4.35
N MET A 102 -29.88 2.47 -3.02
CA MET A 102 -31.09 2.00 -2.34
C MET A 102 -32.35 2.71 -2.87
N GLN A 103 -32.26 4.02 -3.12
CA GLN A 103 -33.42 4.81 -3.57
C GLN A 103 -33.80 4.54 -5.03
N LEU A 104 -32.84 4.23 -5.89
CA LEU A 104 -33.04 4.03 -7.33
C LEU A 104 -33.24 2.57 -7.74
N SER A 105 -32.88 1.61 -6.88
CA SER A 105 -33.06 0.16 -7.09
C SER A 105 -34.45 -0.31 -6.60
N GLN A 106 -35.53 0.16 -7.24
CA GLN A 106 -36.92 -0.12 -6.80
C GLN A 106 -37.47 -1.44 -7.32
N THR A 107 -36.95 -1.92 -8.42
CA THR A 107 -37.40 -3.13 -9.10
C THR A 107 -36.27 -4.15 -9.18
N LYS A 108 -36.63 -5.44 -9.32
CA LYS A 108 -35.67 -6.50 -9.62
C LYS A 108 -34.78 -6.14 -10.83
N LYS A 109 -35.34 -5.49 -11.86
CA LYS A 109 -34.60 -5.09 -13.06
C LYS A 109 -33.53 -4.03 -12.76
N GLU A 110 -33.86 -2.99 -11.99
CA GLU A 110 -32.91 -1.95 -11.61
C GLU A 110 -31.80 -2.51 -10.70
N ALA A 111 -32.15 -3.39 -9.76
CA ALA A 111 -31.17 -4.09 -8.94
C ALA A 111 -30.17 -4.88 -9.81
N HIS A 112 -30.66 -5.68 -10.77
CA HIS A 112 -29.80 -6.38 -11.71
C HIS A 112 -28.96 -5.43 -12.57
N PHE A 113 -29.50 -4.27 -12.93
CA PHE A 113 -28.77 -3.29 -13.73
C PHE A 113 -27.56 -2.73 -12.96
N PHE A 114 -27.75 -2.28 -11.71
CA PHE A 114 -26.64 -1.80 -10.89
C PHE A 114 -25.59 -2.88 -10.61
N LEU A 115 -26.02 -4.11 -10.34
CA LEU A 115 -25.08 -5.23 -10.18
C LEU A 115 -24.28 -5.50 -11.46
N ASN A 116 -24.91 -5.39 -12.63
CA ASN A 116 -24.21 -5.51 -13.91
C ASN A 116 -23.20 -4.40 -14.13
N VAL A 117 -23.52 -3.15 -13.81
CA VAL A 117 -22.58 -2.03 -13.89
C VAL A 117 -21.34 -2.29 -13.05
N LEU A 118 -21.53 -2.76 -11.80
CA LEU A 118 -20.42 -3.08 -10.89
C LEU A 118 -19.57 -4.27 -11.40
N VAL A 119 -20.20 -5.32 -11.94
CA VAL A 119 -19.50 -6.47 -12.53
C VAL A 119 -18.76 -6.09 -13.81
N LEU A 120 -19.36 -5.26 -14.69
CA LEU A 120 -18.73 -4.76 -15.90
C LEU A 120 -17.51 -3.88 -15.60
N SER A 121 -17.62 -3.03 -14.58
CA SER A 121 -16.50 -2.26 -14.06
C SER A 121 -15.36 -3.19 -13.62
N ALA A 122 -15.66 -4.19 -12.79
CA ALA A 122 -14.66 -5.13 -12.31
C ALA A 122 -14.04 -5.97 -13.45
N LEU A 123 -14.85 -6.33 -14.45
CA LEU A 123 -14.39 -7.05 -15.63
C LEU A 123 -13.41 -6.21 -16.45
N GLY A 124 -13.68 -4.92 -16.66
CA GLY A 124 -12.75 -4.05 -17.36
C GLY A 124 -11.43 -3.86 -16.61
N VAL A 125 -11.45 -3.72 -15.28
CA VAL A 125 -10.25 -3.74 -14.45
C VAL A 125 -9.48 -5.06 -14.59
N ALA A 126 -10.18 -6.20 -14.61
CA ALA A 126 -9.55 -7.50 -14.76
C ALA A 126 -8.88 -7.65 -16.14
N VAL A 127 -9.59 -7.30 -17.20
CA VAL A 127 -9.08 -7.32 -18.58
C VAL A 127 -7.87 -6.41 -18.71
N LEU A 128 -7.94 -5.17 -18.23
CA LEU A 128 -6.81 -4.23 -18.24
C LEU A 128 -5.57 -4.79 -17.53
N GLY A 129 -5.76 -5.50 -16.42
CA GLY A 129 -4.68 -6.16 -15.70
C GLY A 129 -4.06 -7.32 -16.49
N LEU A 130 -4.89 -8.16 -17.13
CA LEU A 130 -4.42 -9.25 -17.98
C LEU A 130 -3.68 -8.73 -19.22
N GLY A 131 -4.16 -7.65 -19.85
CA GLY A 131 -3.48 -7.07 -21.00
C GLY A 131 -2.18 -6.34 -20.66
N ALA A 132 -2.08 -5.75 -19.46
CA ALA A 132 -0.81 -5.24 -18.96
C ALA A 132 0.20 -6.39 -18.75
N ALA A 133 -0.24 -7.53 -18.21
CA ALA A 133 0.60 -8.72 -18.09
C ALA A 133 0.97 -9.34 -19.45
N ALA A 134 0.11 -9.20 -20.46
CA ALA A 134 0.33 -9.71 -21.82
C ALA A 134 1.08 -8.74 -22.75
N GLY A 135 1.52 -7.58 -22.25
CA GLY A 135 2.20 -6.56 -23.08
C GLY A 135 1.32 -5.86 -24.11
N THR A 136 0.00 -5.97 -24.00
CA THR A 136 -0.93 -5.45 -25.03
C THR A 136 -1.17 -3.96 -24.88
N TRP A 137 -1.15 -3.45 -23.66
CA TRP A 137 -1.25 -2.02 -23.37
C TRP A 137 -0.52 -1.70 -22.07
N GLU A 138 0.01 -0.50 -21.98
CA GLU A 138 0.65 -0.01 -20.78
C GLU A 138 -0.41 0.53 -19.80
N VAL A 139 -0.43 -0.05 -18.60
CA VAL A 139 -1.12 0.54 -17.45
C VAL A 139 -0.03 0.95 -16.47
N VAL A 140 0.05 2.24 -16.16
CA VAL A 140 1.04 2.77 -15.20
C VAL A 140 0.90 2.04 -13.87
N GLY A 141 1.96 1.35 -13.45
CA GLY A 141 1.96 0.52 -12.23
C GLY A 141 0.96 -0.65 -12.24
N GLY A 142 0.47 -1.06 -13.42
CA GLY A 142 -0.55 -2.11 -13.57
C GLY A 142 0.02 -3.52 -13.62
N TYR A 143 1.33 -3.67 -13.86
CA TYR A 143 2.04 -4.94 -13.82
C TYR A 143 3.46 -4.71 -13.26
N ILE A 144 3.78 -5.34 -12.13
CA ILE A 144 5.05 -5.15 -11.40
C ILE A 144 5.52 -6.51 -10.87
N ASP A 145 6.79 -6.86 -11.09
CA ASP A 145 7.46 -8.06 -10.56
C ASP A 145 6.65 -9.35 -10.74
N GLY A 146 6.14 -9.59 -11.95
CA GLY A 146 5.39 -10.81 -12.24
C GLY A 146 3.91 -10.78 -11.83
N ARG A 147 3.41 -9.68 -11.24
CA ARG A 147 2.09 -9.59 -10.60
C ARG A 147 1.18 -8.56 -11.26
N ILE A 148 -0.10 -8.90 -11.33
CA ILE A 148 -1.13 -7.98 -11.80
C ILE A 148 -1.57 -7.04 -10.67
N PHE A 149 -1.40 -5.74 -10.91
CA PHE A 149 -1.87 -4.64 -10.07
C PHE A 149 -3.07 -3.91 -10.70
N SER A 150 -3.16 -3.95 -12.04
CA SER A 150 -4.16 -3.24 -12.86
C SER A 150 -4.28 -1.75 -12.50
N THR A 151 -5.39 -1.10 -12.86
CA THR A 151 -5.68 0.29 -12.55
C THR A 151 -5.85 0.57 -11.05
N ILE A 152 -6.01 -0.48 -10.23
CA ILE A 152 -6.06 -0.37 -8.77
C ILE A 152 -4.68 -0.08 -8.17
N GLN A 153 -3.59 -0.44 -8.86
CA GLN A 153 -2.20 -0.20 -8.44
C GLN A 153 -1.83 -0.82 -7.07
N TYR A 154 -2.67 -1.71 -6.54
CA TYR A 154 -2.40 -2.44 -5.32
C TYR A 154 -3.01 -3.85 -5.38
N PRO A 155 -2.19 -4.91 -5.45
CA PRO A 155 -2.63 -6.24 -5.86
C PRO A 155 -3.50 -6.93 -4.82
N ASN A 156 -3.32 -6.61 -3.53
CA ASN A 156 -4.13 -7.19 -2.46
C ASN A 156 -5.56 -6.65 -2.50
N SER A 157 -5.72 -5.33 -2.72
CA SER A 157 -7.05 -4.74 -2.90
C SER A 157 -7.67 -5.13 -4.24
N LEU A 158 -6.88 -5.29 -5.30
CA LEU A 158 -7.38 -5.87 -6.55
C LEU A 158 -7.96 -7.26 -6.33
N ALA A 159 -7.25 -8.14 -5.63
CA ALA A 159 -7.75 -9.49 -5.31
C ALA A 159 -9.06 -9.45 -4.50
N ALA A 160 -9.14 -8.59 -3.49
CA ALA A 160 -10.35 -8.43 -2.68
C ALA A 160 -11.53 -7.92 -3.52
N TYR A 161 -11.32 -6.88 -4.33
CA TYR A 161 -12.32 -6.29 -5.22
C TYR A 161 -12.85 -7.30 -6.24
N LEU A 162 -11.96 -8.01 -6.93
CA LEU A 162 -12.34 -9.03 -7.91
C LEU A 162 -13.05 -10.22 -7.26
N THR A 163 -12.66 -10.61 -6.04
CA THR A 163 -13.37 -11.67 -5.27
C THR A 163 -14.81 -11.26 -4.94
N GLY A 164 -15.01 -10.01 -4.50
CA GLY A 164 -16.35 -9.48 -4.24
C GLY A 164 -17.20 -9.44 -5.51
N ALA A 165 -16.64 -8.92 -6.61
CA ALA A 165 -17.32 -8.86 -7.90
C ALA A 165 -17.62 -10.25 -8.48
N PHE A 166 -16.73 -11.22 -8.28
CA PHE A 166 -16.90 -12.61 -8.69
C PHE A 166 -18.14 -13.24 -8.05
N LEU A 167 -18.33 -13.06 -6.74
CA LEU A 167 -19.50 -13.61 -6.01
C LEU A 167 -20.83 -12.97 -6.47
N VAL A 168 -20.81 -11.68 -6.82
CA VAL A 168 -21.94 -11.00 -7.44
C VAL A 168 -22.20 -11.54 -8.86
N CYS A 169 -21.14 -11.72 -9.66
CA CYS A 169 -21.22 -12.28 -11.01
C CYS A 169 -21.80 -13.70 -11.02
N LEU A 170 -21.41 -14.56 -10.06
CA LEU A 170 -21.99 -15.89 -9.88
C LEU A 170 -23.50 -15.85 -9.60
N SER A 171 -23.94 -14.82 -8.88
CA SER A 171 -25.36 -14.68 -8.52
C SER A 171 -26.20 -14.20 -9.70
N LEU A 172 -25.64 -13.33 -10.54
CA LEU A 172 -26.25 -12.95 -11.82
C LEU A 172 -26.27 -14.13 -12.80
N TRP A 173 -25.21 -14.94 -12.86
CA TRP A 173 -25.14 -16.16 -13.66
C TRP A 173 -26.26 -17.16 -13.32
N GLN A 174 -26.65 -17.26 -12.05
CA GLN A 174 -27.77 -18.12 -11.62
C GLN A 174 -29.16 -17.52 -11.87
N ASN A 175 -29.26 -16.21 -12.08
CA ASN A 175 -30.53 -15.46 -12.21
C ASN A 175 -30.72 -14.88 -13.62
N THR A 176 -30.14 -15.51 -14.64
CA THR A 176 -30.22 -15.00 -16.01
C THR A 176 -30.66 -16.05 -17.01
N LEU A 177 -31.00 -15.58 -18.22
CA LEU A 177 -31.31 -16.43 -19.36
C LEU A 177 -30.04 -17.13 -19.87
N TRP A 178 -30.19 -18.32 -20.45
CA TRP A 178 -29.06 -19.14 -20.89
C TRP A 178 -28.08 -18.38 -21.82
N LYS A 179 -28.58 -17.52 -22.72
CA LYS A 179 -27.73 -16.75 -23.66
C LYS A 179 -26.80 -15.79 -22.91
N LEU A 180 -27.32 -15.11 -21.89
CA LEU A 180 -26.56 -14.19 -21.04
C LEU A 180 -25.69 -14.94 -20.02
N ARG A 181 -26.04 -16.18 -19.70
CA ARG A 181 -25.27 -17.05 -18.82
C ARG A 181 -23.83 -17.26 -19.32
N GLN A 182 -23.64 -17.32 -20.64
CA GLN A 182 -22.31 -17.45 -21.26
C GLN A 182 -21.42 -16.23 -21.00
N PHE A 183 -22.00 -15.03 -21.06
CA PHE A 183 -21.28 -13.80 -20.74
C PHE A 183 -20.79 -13.82 -19.29
N TYR A 184 -21.66 -14.11 -18.31
CA TYR A 184 -21.24 -14.18 -16.91
C TYR A 184 -20.25 -15.31 -16.64
N ALA A 185 -20.25 -16.37 -17.46
CA ALA A 185 -19.31 -17.46 -17.31
C ALA A 185 -17.88 -17.02 -17.65
N VAL A 186 -17.72 -16.34 -18.79
CA VAL A 186 -16.47 -15.73 -19.21
C VAL A 186 -16.05 -14.65 -18.22
N ALA A 187 -16.98 -13.78 -17.80
CA ALA A 187 -16.69 -12.74 -16.83
C ALA A 187 -16.19 -13.34 -15.49
N ALA A 188 -16.89 -14.35 -14.95
CA ALA A 188 -16.48 -15.02 -13.71
C ALA A 188 -15.10 -15.67 -13.84
N PHE A 189 -14.78 -16.29 -14.98
CA PHE A 189 -13.45 -16.83 -15.25
C PHE A 189 -12.38 -15.74 -15.24
N LEU A 190 -12.59 -14.66 -16.00
CA LEU A 190 -11.63 -13.55 -16.10
C LEU A 190 -11.40 -12.87 -14.75
N LEU A 191 -12.47 -12.65 -13.97
CA LEU A 191 -12.36 -12.12 -12.60
C LEU A 191 -11.53 -13.05 -11.72
N LEU A 192 -11.78 -14.37 -11.75
CA LEU A 192 -11.10 -15.34 -10.89
C LEU A 192 -9.63 -15.51 -11.27
N ILE A 193 -9.30 -15.75 -12.55
CA ILE A 193 -7.92 -15.95 -12.99
C ILE A 193 -7.08 -14.71 -12.72
N THR A 194 -7.63 -13.51 -12.97
CA THR A 194 -6.92 -12.25 -12.66
C THR A 194 -6.70 -12.11 -11.16
N ALA A 195 -7.71 -12.40 -10.35
CA ALA A 195 -7.58 -12.37 -8.89
C ALA A 195 -6.51 -13.34 -8.38
N ILE A 196 -6.38 -14.53 -9.00
CA ILE A 196 -5.31 -15.49 -8.67
C ILE A 196 -3.93 -14.95 -9.08
N LEU A 197 -3.80 -14.37 -10.28
CA LEU A 197 -2.56 -13.80 -10.83
C LEU A 197 -2.13 -12.47 -10.18
N THR A 198 -2.90 -11.94 -9.23
CA THR A 198 -2.41 -10.89 -8.32
C THR A 198 -1.37 -11.41 -7.33
N TYR A 199 -1.30 -12.73 -7.14
CA TYR A 199 -0.50 -13.38 -6.09
C TYR A 199 -0.78 -12.84 -4.68
N SER A 200 -2.01 -12.39 -4.41
CA SER A 200 -2.47 -11.98 -3.08
C SER A 200 -2.71 -13.20 -2.20
N ARG A 201 -1.80 -13.45 -1.25
CA ARG A 201 -1.90 -14.54 -0.26
C ARG A 201 -3.19 -14.46 0.57
N GLY A 202 -3.57 -13.25 0.95
CA GLY A 202 -4.83 -13.01 1.65
C GLY A 202 -6.05 -13.35 0.78
N GLY A 203 -6.00 -12.96 -0.49
CA GLY A 203 -7.04 -13.32 -1.48
C GLY A 203 -7.21 -14.83 -1.59
N TRP A 204 -6.12 -15.58 -1.74
CA TRP A 204 -6.17 -17.04 -1.84
C TRP A 204 -6.69 -17.72 -0.56
N LEU A 205 -6.47 -17.13 0.61
CA LEU A 205 -7.02 -17.63 1.86
C LEU A 205 -8.54 -17.39 1.96
N ILE A 206 -9.00 -16.21 1.53
CA ILE A 206 -10.40 -15.79 1.66
C ILE A 206 -11.30 -16.41 0.60
N MET A 207 -10.83 -16.59 -0.64
CA MET A 207 -11.65 -17.11 -1.73
C MET A 207 -12.33 -18.45 -1.40
N PRO A 208 -11.63 -19.52 -0.97
CA PRO A 208 -12.28 -20.81 -0.67
C PRO A 208 -13.32 -20.71 0.44
N VAL A 209 -13.05 -19.87 1.46
CA VAL A 209 -13.97 -19.63 2.58
C VAL A 209 -15.27 -19.03 2.06
N PHE A 210 -15.20 -17.93 1.32
CA PHE A 210 -16.40 -17.24 0.84
C PHE A 210 -17.10 -17.95 -0.31
N PHE A 211 -16.39 -18.72 -1.14
CA PHE A 211 -17.01 -19.60 -2.13
C PHE A 211 -17.82 -20.70 -1.45
N SER A 212 -17.30 -21.26 -0.36
CA SER A 212 -18.00 -22.26 0.45
C SER A 212 -19.22 -21.64 1.14
N LEU A 213 -19.09 -20.49 1.79
CA LEU A 213 -20.20 -19.78 2.42
C LEU A 213 -21.29 -19.44 1.39
N TYR A 214 -20.91 -18.97 0.20
CA TYR A 214 -21.84 -18.72 -0.90
C TYR A 214 -22.66 -19.98 -1.23
N VAL A 215 -22.00 -21.11 -1.48
CA VAL A 215 -22.69 -22.39 -1.79
C VAL A 215 -23.58 -22.87 -0.63
N ILE A 216 -23.10 -22.76 0.61
CA ILE A 216 -23.83 -23.20 1.81
C ILE A 216 -25.13 -22.41 1.98
N PHE A 217 -25.09 -21.09 1.79
CA PHE A 217 -26.25 -20.22 2.00
C PHE A 217 -27.19 -20.12 0.79
N LEU A 218 -26.82 -20.65 -0.38
CA LEU A 218 -27.74 -20.73 -1.52
C LEU A 218 -28.97 -21.61 -1.23
N PRO A 219 -30.11 -21.37 -1.90
CA PRO A 219 -31.26 -22.28 -1.89
C PRO A 219 -30.87 -23.70 -2.33
N ARG A 220 -31.43 -24.74 -1.69
CA ARG A 220 -31.05 -26.16 -1.90
C ARG A 220 -30.99 -26.57 -3.38
N GLY A 221 -31.96 -26.16 -4.19
CA GLY A 221 -32.02 -26.50 -5.62
C GLY A 221 -30.92 -25.88 -6.48
N ARG A 222 -30.15 -24.92 -5.95
CA ARG A 222 -29.12 -24.19 -6.69
C ARG A 222 -27.69 -24.47 -6.26
N ARG A 223 -27.50 -25.10 -5.08
CA ARG A 223 -26.17 -25.35 -4.48
C ARG A 223 -25.27 -26.18 -5.39
N LEU A 224 -25.81 -27.25 -5.96
CA LEU A 224 -25.02 -28.17 -6.79
C LEU A 224 -24.62 -27.53 -8.13
N ASP A 225 -25.50 -26.73 -8.75
CA ASP A 225 -25.17 -25.97 -9.98
C ASP A 225 -24.01 -25.01 -9.69
N ALA A 226 -24.08 -24.27 -8.57
CA ALA A 226 -23.03 -23.34 -8.15
C ALA A 226 -21.71 -24.03 -7.79
N ALA A 227 -21.76 -25.13 -7.02
CA ALA A 227 -20.57 -25.85 -6.58
C ALA A 227 -19.79 -26.44 -7.77
N LEU A 228 -20.47 -27.06 -8.74
CA LEU A 228 -19.80 -27.56 -9.94
C LEU A 228 -19.21 -26.43 -10.78
N PHE A 229 -19.92 -25.32 -10.92
CA PHE A 229 -19.44 -24.20 -11.72
C PHE A 229 -18.22 -23.51 -11.09
N ILE A 230 -18.24 -23.27 -9.78
CA ILE A 230 -17.07 -22.77 -9.04
C ILE A 230 -15.91 -23.76 -9.12
N GLY A 231 -16.18 -25.06 -8.99
CA GLY A 231 -15.18 -26.12 -9.15
C GLY A 231 -14.52 -26.10 -10.53
N LEU A 232 -15.31 -25.98 -11.60
CA LEU A 232 -14.82 -25.82 -12.96
C LEU A 232 -13.93 -24.58 -13.10
N LEU A 233 -14.43 -23.40 -12.68
CA LEU A 233 -13.69 -22.14 -12.77
C LEU A 233 -12.35 -22.22 -12.01
N SER A 234 -12.36 -22.83 -10.83
CA SER A 234 -11.18 -22.99 -9.98
C SER A 234 -10.18 -23.98 -10.60
N ALA A 235 -10.65 -25.10 -11.14
CA ALA A 235 -9.81 -26.10 -11.80
C ALA A 235 -9.15 -25.54 -13.07
N VAL A 236 -9.90 -24.84 -13.92
CA VAL A 236 -9.35 -24.19 -15.12
C VAL A 236 -8.34 -23.11 -14.72
N SER A 237 -8.67 -22.25 -13.76
CA SER A 237 -7.76 -21.18 -13.33
C SER A 237 -6.48 -21.73 -12.69
N ALA A 238 -6.59 -22.76 -11.82
CA ALA A 238 -5.45 -23.42 -11.22
C ALA A 238 -4.57 -24.13 -12.26
N GLY A 239 -5.18 -24.79 -13.26
CA GLY A 239 -4.46 -25.44 -14.35
C GLY A 239 -3.69 -24.46 -15.25
N LEU A 240 -4.23 -23.25 -15.47
CA LEU A 240 -3.58 -22.22 -16.28
C LEU A 240 -2.53 -21.41 -15.53
N THR A 241 -2.65 -21.28 -14.21
CA THR A 241 -1.75 -20.43 -13.40
C THR A 241 -0.25 -20.74 -13.57
N PRO A 242 0.21 -22.01 -13.65
CA PRO A 242 1.61 -22.31 -13.88
C PRO A 242 2.14 -21.81 -15.24
N PHE A 243 1.30 -21.86 -16.27
CA PHE A 243 1.68 -21.42 -17.61
C PHE A 243 1.59 -19.91 -17.74
N ALA A 244 0.49 -19.31 -17.26
CA ALA A 244 0.31 -17.87 -17.23
C ALA A 244 1.40 -17.19 -16.41
N GLY A 245 1.78 -17.74 -15.26
CA GLY A 245 2.88 -17.21 -14.44
C GLY A 245 4.24 -17.27 -15.12
N ARG A 246 4.54 -18.34 -15.88
CA ARG A 246 5.81 -18.44 -16.63
C ARG A 246 5.87 -17.46 -17.81
N ILE A 247 4.77 -17.32 -18.56
CA ILE A 247 4.67 -16.39 -19.69
C ILE A 247 4.74 -14.95 -19.20
N ALA A 248 4.06 -14.64 -18.10
CA ALA A 248 4.05 -13.29 -17.53
C ALA A 248 5.43 -12.88 -16.96
N LEU A 249 6.23 -13.83 -16.47
CA LEU A 249 7.59 -13.60 -16.00
C LEU A 249 8.64 -13.46 -17.13
N ALA A 250 8.32 -13.88 -18.37
CA ALA A 250 9.27 -14.02 -19.47
C ALA A 250 9.10 -12.96 -20.57
N ASP A 251 8.98 -11.68 -20.20
CA ASP A 251 8.74 -10.52 -21.09
C ASP A 251 7.35 -10.48 -21.76
N GLN A 252 6.34 -9.97 -21.04
CA GLN A 252 5.10 -9.38 -21.57
C GLN A 252 4.59 -10.01 -22.89
N ASP A 253 4.40 -11.33 -22.86
CA ASP A 253 4.20 -12.13 -24.07
C ASP A 253 2.70 -12.27 -24.40
N GLY A 254 2.34 -11.86 -25.63
CA GLY A 254 0.98 -11.93 -26.16
C GLY A 254 0.36 -13.34 -26.19
N ARG A 255 1.17 -14.40 -26.07
CA ARG A 255 0.69 -15.79 -25.90
C ARG A 255 -0.16 -15.96 -24.64
N LEU A 256 -0.08 -15.06 -23.66
CA LEU A 256 -0.99 -15.06 -22.51
C LEU A 256 -2.46 -15.02 -22.97
N TRP A 257 -2.79 -14.25 -24.00
CA TRP A 257 -4.17 -14.20 -24.52
C TRP A 257 -4.65 -15.52 -25.09
N LEU A 258 -3.77 -16.30 -25.74
CA LEU A 258 -4.13 -17.63 -26.25
C LEU A 258 -4.55 -18.56 -25.10
N LEU A 259 -3.84 -18.52 -23.97
CA LEU A 259 -4.20 -19.29 -22.77
C LEU A 259 -5.52 -18.81 -22.17
N ILE A 260 -5.73 -17.49 -22.09
CA ILE A 260 -6.98 -16.91 -21.58
C ILE A 260 -8.17 -17.28 -22.47
N PHE A 261 -8.04 -17.18 -23.80
CA PHE A 261 -9.09 -17.57 -24.73
C PHE A 261 -9.38 -19.07 -24.66
N ALA A 262 -8.35 -19.92 -24.57
CA ALA A 262 -8.52 -21.35 -24.35
C ALA A 262 -9.28 -21.63 -23.04
N GLY A 263 -8.92 -20.95 -21.96
CA GLY A 263 -9.63 -21.01 -20.68
C GLY A 263 -11.11 -20.64 -20.80
N CYS A 264 -11.43 -19.54 -21.51
CA CYS A 264 -12.80 -19.15 -21.80
C CYS A 264 -13.59 -20.24 -22.53
N LEU A 265 -13.01 -20.86 -23.57
CA LEU A 265 -13.65 -21.94 -24.32
C LEU A 265 -13.91 -23.17 -23.43
N VAL A 266 -12.94 -23.56 -22.60
CA VAL A 266 -13.09 -24.67 -21.66
C VAL A 266 -14.18 -24.39 -20.63
N VAL A 267 -14.27 -23.16 -20.11
CA VAL A 267 -15.32 -22.76 -19.16
C VAL A 267 -16.70 -22.79 -19.81
N LEU A 268 -16.84 -22.29 -21.04
CA LEU A 268 -18.11 -22.32 -21.79
C LEU A 268 -18.57 -23.76 -22.06
N ALA A 269 -17.66 -24.61 -22.56
CA ALA A 269 -17.95 -26.02 -22.81
C ALA A 269 -18.24 -26.78 -21.50
N GLY A 270 -17.41 -26.59 -20.48
CA GLY A 270 -17.55 -27.23 -19.18
C GLY A 270 -18.84 -26.83 -18.46
N GLN A 271 -19.26 -25.56 -18.54
CA GLN A 271 -20.55 -25.12 -18.03
C GLN A 271 -21.70 -25.86 -18.72
N TYR A 272 -21.69 -25.88 -20.05
CA TYR A 272 -22.73 -26.55 -20.83
C TYR A 272 -22.85 -28.02 -20.43
N LEU A 273 -21.73 -28.71 -20.28
CA LEU A 273 -21.69 -30.13 -19.89
C LEU A 273 -22.12 -30.35 -18.43
N LEU A 274 -21.49 -29.64 -17.49
CA LEU A 274 -21.62 -29.87 -16.05
C LEU A 274 -22.90 -29.29 -15.45
N VAL A 275 -23.54 -28.32 -16.10
CA VAL A 275 -24.69 -27.61 -15.52
C VAL A 275 -25.96 -27.81 -16.35
N ASP A 276 -25.87 -27.73 -17.67
CA ASP A 276 -27.05 -27.80 -18.54
C ASP A 276 -27.33 -29.21 -19.04
N TRP A 277 -26.32 -29.88 -19.62
CA TRP A 277 -26.47 -31.22 -20.19
C TRP A 277 -26.66 -32.29 -19.11
N ARG A 278 -26.01 -32.14 -17.95
CA ARG A 278 -26.17 -33.05 -16.82
C ARG A 278 -27.61 -33.31 -16.39
N LYS A 279 -28.50 -32.32 -16.58
CA LYS A 279 -29.91 -32.40 -16.19
C LYS A 279 -30.70 -33.39 -17.07
N ARG A 280 -30.10 -33.82 -18.18
CA ARG A 280 -30.64 -34.81 -19.11
C ARG A 280 -30.09 -36.23 -18.88
N LEU A 281 -29.16 -36.39 -17.95
CA LEU A 281 -28.46 -37.66 -17.68
C LEU A 281 -29.02 -38.33 -16.42
N SER A 282 -28.99 -39.67 -16.38
CA SER A 282 -29.38 -40.41 -15.18
C SER A 282 -28.35 -40.22 -14.05
N PRO A 283 -28.77 -40.23 -12.77
CA PRO A 283 -27.84 -40.07 -11.63
C PRO A 283 -26.69 -41.07 -11.63
N LYS A 284 -26.94 -42.33 -12.05
CA LYS A 284 -25.92 -43.38 -12.16
C LYS A 284 -24.84 -43.05 -13.20
N PHE A 285 -25.25 -42.56 -14.36
CA PHE A 285 -24.34 -42.13 -15.42
C PHE A 285 -23.52 -40.89 -15.01
N LEU A 286 -24.12 -40.00 -14.22
CA LEU A 286 -23.48 -38.80 -13.69
C LEU A 286 -22.37 -39.14 -12.67
N TRP A 287 -22.59 -40.12 -11.80
CA TRP A 287 -21.54 -40.63 -10.91
C TRP A 287 -20.39 -41.31 -11.67
N ALA A 288 -20.70 -42.14 -12.68
CA ALA A 288 -19.70 -42.82 -13.49
C ALA A 288 -18.83 -41.85 -14.30
N THR A 289 -19.44 -40.84 -14.94
CA THR A 289 -18.74 -39.80 -15.69
C THR A 289 -17.90 -38.90 -14.78
N THR A 290 -18.41 -38.53 -13.60
CA THR A 290 -17.64 -37.73 -12.63
C THR A 290 -16.42 -38.51 -12.12
N ALA A 291 -16.58 -39.80 -11.82
CA ALA A 291 -15.48 -40.67 -11.43
C ALA A 291 -14.44 -40.80 -12.55
N LEU A 292 -14.88 -40.99 -13.80
CA LEU A 292 -13.99 -41.08 -14.97
C LEU A 292 -13.22 -39.77 -15.22
N LEU A 293 -13.90 -38.62 -15.16
CA LEU A 293 -13.27 -37.30 -15.32
C LEU A 293 -12.29 -37.00 -14.18
N ALA A 294 -12.62 -37.38 -12.94
CA ALA A 294 -11.69 -37.26 -11.81
C ALA A 294 -10.46 -38.15 -12.04
N LEU A 295 -10.64 -39.39 -12.49
CA LEU A 295 -9.55 -40.34 -12.73
C LEU A 295 -8.65 -39.88 -13.90
N LEU A 296 -9.24 -39.35 -14.97
CA LEU A 296 -8.51 -38.70 -16.06
C LEU A 296 -7.76 -37.46 -15.58
N PHE A 297 -8.40 -36.59 -14.80
CA PHE A 297 -7.76 -35.40 -14.24
C PHE A 297 -6.58 -35.77 -13.33
N PHE A 298 -6.77 -36.68 -12.37
CA PHE A 298 -5.70 -37.15 -11.50
C PHE A 298 -4.60 -37.92 -12.26
N GLY A 299 -4.96 -38.64 -13.33
CA GLY A 299 -4.00 -39.31 -14.21
C GLY A 299 -3.13 -38.32 -15.00
N VAL A 300 -3.74 -37.30 -15.60
CA VAL A 300 -3.03 -36.23 -16.34
C VAL A 300 -2.18 -35.38 -15.39
N VAL A 301 -2.74 -34.96 -14.25
CA VAL A 301 -2.02 -34.20 -13.23
C VAL A 301 -0.88 -35.04 -12.65
N GLY A 302 -1.13 -36.30 -12.33
CA GLY A 302 -0.12 -37.23 -11.82
C GLY A 302 1.02 -37.46 -12.84
N GLY A 303 0.69 -37.65 -14.11
CA GLY A 303 1.67 -37.78 -15.19
C GLY A 303 2.50 -36.52 -15.41
N TYR A 304 1.88 -35.33 -15.38
CA TYR A 304 2.58 -34.05 -15.43
C TYR A 304 3.50 -33.83 -14.22
N VAL A 305 2.98 -34.07 -13.01
CA VAL A 305 3.75 -33.96 -11.76
C VAL A 305 4.95 -34.89 -11.79
N TYR A 306 4.75 -36.15 -12.19
CA TYR A 306 5.83 -37.13 -12.33
C TYR A 306 6.89 -36.66 -13.33
N GLY A 307 6.48 -36.23 -14.53
CA GLY A 307 7.41 -35.72 -15.55
C GLY A 307 8.23 -34.52 -15.08
N VAL A 308 7.59 -33.56 -14.41
CA VAL A 308 8.25 -32.37 -13.85
C VAL A 308 9.20 -32.72 -12.70
N LEU A 309 8.82 -33.66 -11.84
CA LEU A 309 9.68 -34.10 -10.73
C LEU A 309 10.83 -35.00 -11.19
N ALA A 310 10.70 -35.71 -12.31
CA ALA A 310 11.75 -36.56 -12.87
C ALA A 310 12.83 -35.77 -13.63
N ALA A 311 12.52 -34.57 -14.13
CA ALA A 311 13.47 -33.72 -14.86
C ALA A 311 14.56 -33.12 -13.94
N PRO A 312 15.78 -32.87 -14.46
CA PRO A 312 16.81 -32.11 -13.74
C PRO A 312 16.34 -30.69 -13.41
N LEU A 313 16.86 -30.12 -12.31
CA LEU A 313 16.48 -28.78 -11.86
C LEU A 313 17.23 -27.73 -12.68
N ARG A 314 16.67 -27.35 -13.84
CA ARG A 314 17.24 -26.34 -14.72
C ARG A 314 16.89 -24.93 -14.24
N VAL A 315 17.90 -24.07 -14.20
CA VAL A 315 17.85 -22.66 -13.82
C VAL A 315 18.48 -21.85 -14.94
N GLU A 316 17.75 -20.86 -15.44
CA GLU A 316 18.18 -20.03 -16.57
C GLU A 316 17.56 -18.64 -16.40
N GLN A 317 18.40 -17.60 -16.39
CA GLN A 317 18.03 -16.21 -16.08
C GLN A 317 17.14 -16.05 -14.84
N THR A 318 17.31 -16.91 -13.83
CA THR A 318 16.49 -16.93 -12.62
C THR A 318 17.27 -17.47 -11.43
N SER A 319 16.68 -17.32 -10.25
CA SER A 319 17.06 -18.01 -9.03
C SER A 319 15.97 -18.97 -8.60
N ILE A 320 16.36 -20.04 -7.94
CA ILE A 320 15.47 -20.92 -7.19
C ILE A 320 15.94 -21.01 -5.76
N GLU A 321 14.99 -21.21 -4.86
CA GLU A 321 15.21 -21.06 -3.43
C GLU A 321 14.64 -22.26 -2.70
N GLN A 322 15.34 -22.76 -1.69
CA GLN A 322 14.84 -23.81 -0.82
C GLN A 322 15.12 -23.46 0.63
N LEU A 323 14.05 -23.32 1.41
CA LEU A 323 14.14 -23.15 2.85
C LEU A 323 14.26 -24.51 3.55
N VAL A 324 15.20 -24.58 4.50
CA VAL A 324 15.52 -25.79 5.27
C VAL A 324 15.70 -25.42 6.73
N ALA A 325 14.95 -26.07 7.62
CA ALA A 325 15.20 -25.97 9.06
C ALA A 325 16.48 -26.72 9.44
N VAL A 326 17.32 -26.09 10.26
CA VAL A 326 18.62 -26.62 10.70
C VAL A 326 18.83 -26.38 12.20
N ALA A 327 19.77 -27.10 12.80
CA ALA A 327 20.17 -26.88 14.17
C ALA A 327 21.17 -25.70 14.26
N PRO A 328 21.08 -24.84 15.28
CA PRO A 328 22.02 -23.74 15.49
C PRO A 328 23.41 -24.25 15.91
N GLY A 329 24.46 -23.56 15.48
CA GLY A 329 25.84 -23.81 15.93
C GLY A 329 26.48 -25.10 15.39
N VAL A 330 25.99 -25.63 14.27
CA VAL A 330 26.42 -26.93 13.72
C VAL A 330 27.13 -26.72 12.37
N GLN A 331 28.17 -27.51 12.14
CA GLN A 331 28.83 -27.57 10.84
C GLN A 331 28.00 -28.41 9.87
N HIS A 332 27.76 -27.85 8.69
CA HIS A 332 26.99 -28.46 7.62
C HIS A 332 27.85 -28.64 6.38
N ASN A 333 27.51 -29.68 5.61
CA ASN A 333 28.10 -29.95 4.32
C ASN A 333 27.00 -30.08 3.27
N LEU A 334 27.05 -29.24 2.24
CA LEU A 334 26.12 -29.23 1.12
C LEU A 334 26.79 -29.84 -0.10
N THR A 335 26.27 -30.98 -0.55
CA THR A 335 26.73 -31.64 -1.79
C THR A 335 25.72 -31.44 -2.90
N MET A 336 26.19 -31.25 -4.13
CA MET A 336 25.34 -31.15 -5.32
C MET A 336 26.09 -31.58 -6.58
N GLU A 337 25.34 -32.01 -7.59
CA GLU A 337 25.86 -32.18 -8.94
C GLU A 337 25.32 -31.06 -9.84
N VAL A 338 26.21 -30.40 -10.58
CA VAL A 338 25.88 -29.28 -11.46
C VAL A 338 26.36 -29.53 -12.88
N LEU A 339 25.52 -29.21 -13.86
CA LEU A 339 25.85 -29.13 -15.28
C LEU A 339 25.56 -27.70 -15.74
N ALA A 340 26.59 -26.93 -16.07
CA ALA A 340 26.47 -25.53 -16.44
C ALA A 340 26.83 -25.32 -17.91
N THR A 341 25.99 -24.58 -18.61
CA THR A 341 26.10 -24.33 -20.05
C THR A 341 26.02 -22.85 -20.35
N GLY A 342 26.78 -22.41 -21.35
CA GLY A 342 26.82 -21.01 -21.77
C GLY A 342 27.53 -20.14 -20.73
N LEU A 343 28.63 -19.53 -21.16
CA LEU A 343 29.34 -18.54 -20.37
C LEU A 343 29.49 -17.24 -21.18
N GLY A 344 29.90 -17.32 -22.45
CA GLY A 344 30.10 -16.12 -23.27
C GLY A 344 31.01 -15.12 -22.54
N ASP A 345 30.54 -13.88 -22.40
CA ASP A 345 31.19 -12.81 -21.62
C ASP A 345 30.70 -12.71 -20.15
N ALA A 346 29.83 -13.62 -19.70
CA ALA A 346 29.30 -13.60 -18.35
C ALA A 346 30.38 -13.96 -17.31
N PRO A 347 30.39 -13.34 -16.12
CA PRO A 347 31.41 -13.58 -15.10
C PRO A 347 31.33 -14.99 -14.49
N PHE A 348 30.15 -15.60 -14.46
CA PHE A 348 29.92 -16.97 -14.01
C PHE A 348 28.68 -17.57 -14.69
N ALA A 349 28.64 -18.89 -14.83
CA ALA A 349 27.50 -19.61 -15.40
C ALA A 349 26.44 -19.94 -14.33
N TRP A 350 26.86 -20.13 -13.08
CA TRP A 350 25.97 -20.38 -11.95
C TRP A 350 26.53 -19.85 -10.63
N GLN A 351 25.62 -19.62 -9.67
CA GLN A 351 25.95 -19.21 -8.31
C GLN A 351 25.13 -20.02 -7.29
N LEU A 352 25.80 -20.48 -6.25
CA LEU A 352 25.20 -20.99 -5.01
C LEU A 352 25.31 -19.89 -3.95
N THR A 353 24.22 -19.62 -3.25
CA THR A 353 24.23 -18.74 -2.08
C THR A 353 23.50 -19.43 -0.94
N VAL A 354 24.15 -19.52 0.22
CA VAL A 354 23.58 -20.06 1.45
C VAL A 354 23.45 -18.90 2.42
N LEU A 355 22.21 -18.60 2.78
CA LEU A 355 21.85 -17.55 3.71
C LEU A 355 21.29 -18.20 4.98
N GLU A 356 21.75 -17.79 6.15
CA GLU A 356 21.08 -18.14 7.40
C GLU A 356 20.06 -17.09 7.81
N GLN A 357 18.92 -17.54 8.33
CA GLN A 357 17.87 -16.69 8.87
C GLN A 357 17.85 -16.81 10.39
N HIS A 358 17.94 -15.66 11.06
CA HIS A 358 17.87 -15.54 12.53
C HIS A 358 16.42 -15.38 13.00
N GLN A 359 16.20 -15.47 14.32
CA GLN A 359 14.85 -15.37 14.90
C GLN A 359 14.18 -14.00 14.68
N ASP A 360 14.97 -12.94 14.52
CA ASP A 360 14.50 -11.58 14.22
C ASP A 360 14.23 -11.34 12.71
N ALA A 361 14.31 -12.40 11.89
CA ALA A 361 14.20 -12.38 10.44
C ALA A 361 15.33 -11.60 9.71
N SER A 362 16.38 -11.22 10.43
CA SER A 362 17.65 -10.83 9.82
C SER A 362 18.28 -12.03 9.11
N VAL A 363 19.12 -11.74 8.11
CA VAL A 363 19.71 -12.75 7.24
C VAL A 363 21.19 -12.46 7.09
N ALA A 364 22.03 -13.49 7.21
CA ALA A 364 23.46 -13.42 7.00
C ALA A 364 23.90 -14.41 5.91
N THR A 365 24.81 -13.98 5.03
CA THR A 365 25.41 -14.86 4.02
C THR A 365 26.45 -15.74 4.67
N LEU A 366 26.24 -17.06 4.64
CA LEU A 366 27.20 -18.05 5.11
C LEU A 366 28.16 -18.49 4.02
N LEU A 367 27.66 -18.59 2.79
CA LEU A 367 28.42 -19.08 1.64
C LEU A 367 27.91 -18.40 0.38
N GLN A 368 28.83 -17.97 -0.48
CA GLN A 368 28.53 -17.56 -1.84
C GLN A 368 29.62 -18.11 -2.76
N GLU A 369 29.22 -18.97 -3.69
CA GLU A 369 30.13 -19.70 -4.57
C GLU A 369 29.67 -19.56 -6.01
N GLN A 370 30.62 -19.33 -6.91
CA GLN A 370 30.35 -19.11 -8.33
C GLN A 370 31.10 -20.15 -9.16
N GLY A 371 30.46 -20.63 -10.23
CA GLY A 371 31.06 -21.61 -11.12
C GLY A 371 30.93 -21.25 -12.59
N GLN A 372 31.88 -21.77 -13.35
CA GLN A 372 32.00 -21.58 -14.80
C GLN A 372 31.21 -22.65 -15.58
N GLN A 373 31.26 -22.59 -16.92
CA GLN A 373 30.72 -23.63 -17.79
C GLN A 373 31.40 -24.99 -17.53
N SER A 374 30.62 -26.07 -17.52
CA SER A 374 31.12 -27.43 -17.32
C SER A 374 31.09 -28.26 -18.61
N GLN A 375 32.01 -29.23 -18.73
CA GLN A 375 32.07 -30.19 -19.85
C GLN A 375 31.19 -31.44 -19.61
N GLY A 376 30.47 -31.47 -18.48
CA GLY A 376 29.67 -32.58 -18.00
C GLY A 376 29.12 -32.31 -16.60
N TRP A 377 28.55 -33.33 -15.96
CA TRP A 377 28.09 -33.23 -14.57
C TRP A 377 29.29 -33.19 -13.62
N GLU A 378 29.39 -32.12 -12.82
CA GLU A 378 30.43 -31.96 -11.80
C GLU A 378 29.83 -32.10 -10.41
N ALA A 379 30.42 -32.97 -9.58
CA ALA A 379 30.10 -33.02 -8.16
C ALA A 379 30.81 -31.87 -7.43
N LYS A 380 30.06 -31.15 -6.58
CA LYS A 380 30.56 -30.05 -5.75
C LYS A 380 30.15 -30.29 -4.30
N GLU A 381 31.02 -29.87 -3.39
CA GLU A 381 30.88 -30.05 -1.95
C GLU A 381 31.28 -28.75 -1.25
N PHE A 382 30.43 -28.27 -0.35
CA PHE A 382 30.60 -26.99 0.32
C PHE A 382 30.36 -27.12 1.81
N THR A 383 31.32 -26.67 2.61
CA THR A 383 31.25 -26.74 4.06
C THR A 383 31.07 -25.35 4.65
N PHE A 384 30.12 -25.21 5.58
CA PHE A 384 29.85 -23.96 6.30
C PHE A 384 29.29 -24.28 7.69
N ALA A 385 29.34 -23.32 8.62
CA ALA A 385 28.82 -23.49 9.97
C ALA A 385 27.70 -22.48 10.24
N THR A 386 26.61 -22.93 10.87
CA THR A 386 25.51 -22.05 11.30
C THR A 386 25.87 -21.32 12.58
N SER A 387 25.39 -20.09 12.75
CA SER A 387 25.52 -19.37 14.01
C SER A 387 24.64 -19.99 15.12
N ARG A 388 24.86 -19.59 16.37
CA ARG A 388 24.03 -20.01 17.52
C ARG A 388 22.60 -19.47 17.46
N GLU A 389 22.36 -18.47 16.62
CA GLU A 389 21.07 -17.80 16.44
C GLU A 389 20.34 -18.30 15.17
N ALA A 390 20.97 -19.19 14.40
CA ALA A 390 20.44 -19.73 13.17
C ALA A 390 19.23 -20.64 13.42
N HIS A 391 18.15 -20.38 12.69
CA HIS A 391 16.93 -21.21 12.77
C HIS A 391 16.64 -21.91 11.43
N ARG A 392 17.01 -21.30 10.31
CA ARG A 392 16.83 -21.86 8.95
C ARG A 392 17.98 -21.46 8.03
N LEU A 393 18.19 -22.28 7.01
CA LEU A 393 18.98 -21.94 5.84
C LEU A 393 18.07 -21.71 4.64
N LEU A 394 18.32 -20.64 3.90
CA LEU A 394 17.90 -20.48 2.53
C LEU A 394 19.05 -20.90 1.62
N ILE A 395 18.82 -21.95 0.84
CA ILE A 395 19.76 -22.41 -0.18
C ILE A 395 19.24 -21.91 -1.51
N GLN A 396 20.01 -21.04 -2.14
CA GLN A 396 19.68 -20.38 -3.38
C GLN A 396 20.62 -20.86 -4.48
N LEU A 397 20.03 -21.39 -5.57
CA LEU A 397 20.75 -21.82 -6.76
C LEU A 397 20.35 -20.89 -7.91
N GLN A 398 21.33 -20.34 -8.61
CA GLN A 398 21.10 -19.27 -9.56
C GLN A 398 21.88 -19.47 -10.85
N SER A 399 21.28 -19.02 -11.95
CA SER A 399 21.97 -18.74 -13.21
C SER A 399 21.29 -17.50 -13.77
N VAL A 400 21.90 -16.33 -13.58
CA VAL A 400 21.25 -15.02 -13.77
C VAL A 400 21.71 -14.30 -15.02
N HIS A 401 22.79 -14.75 -15.65
CA HIS A 401 23.37 -14.06 -16.78
C HIS A 401 22.70 -14.48 -18.10
N PRO A 402 22.51 -13.54 -19.05
CA PRO A 402 21.98 -13.88 -20.36
C PRO A 402 22.84 -14.92 -21.09
N GLY A 403 22.21 -15.95 -21.63
CA GLY A 403 22.89 -17.02 -22.36
C GLY A 403 23.52 -18.10 -21.48
N THR A 404 23.43 -18.00 -20.15
CA THR A 404 23.89 -19.02 -19.21
C THR A 404 22.71 -19.82 -18.65
N ALA A 405 22.88 -21.13 -18.49
CA ALA A 405 21.92 -22.01 -17.82
C ALA A 405 22.64 -23.09 -17.01
N ALA A 406 22.07 -23.48 -15.87
CA ALA A 406 22.62 -24.51 -15.01
C ALA A 406 21.56 -25.52 -14.58
N GLU A 407 21.91 -26.80 -14.63
CA GLU A 407 21.10 -27.90 -14.14
C GLU A 407 21.69 -28.48 -12.86
N PHE A 408 20.85 -28.65 -11.85
CA PHE A 408 21.25 -29.19 -10.55
C PHE A 408 20.54 -30.50 -10.25
N ARG A 409 21.28 -31.45 -9.65
CA ARG A 409 20.70 -32.69 -9.10
C ARG A 409 21.45 -33.14 -7.85
N ALA A 410 20.89 -34.12 -7.16
CA ALA A 410 21.45 -34.70 -5.93
C ALA A 410 21.79 -33.70 -4.81
N VAL A 411 21.14 -32.53 -4.78
CA VAL A 411 21.39 -31.49 -3.76
C VAL A 411 21.05 -32.03 -2.36
N THR A 412 22.06 -32.21 -1.51
CA THR A 412 21.93 -32.88 -0.22
C THR A 412 22.63 -32.06 0.86
N LEU A 413 21.90 -31.77 1.94
CA LEU A 413 22.45 -31.11 3.11
C LEU A 413 22.74 -32.17 4.18
N VAL A 414 24.00 -32.30 4.56
CA VAL A 414 24.47 -33.18 5.63
C VAL A 414 24.75 -32.32 6.86
N GLY A 415 24.02 -32.58 7.95
CA GLY A 415 24.30 -31.98 9.28
C GLY A 415 24.80 -33.02 10.28
N ALA A 416 24.88 -32.66 11.55
CA ALA A 416 25.39 -33.52 12.62
C ALA A 416 24.67 -34.89 12.74
N ASP A 417 23.34 -34.91 12.57
CA ASP A 417 22.55 -36.12 12.86
C ASP A 417 22.10 -36.91 11.63
N ARG A 418 21.85 -36.26 10.47
CA ARG A 418 21.34 -36.90 9.24
C ARG A 418 21.70 -36.15 7.95
N ALA A 419 21.89 -36.90 6.88
CA ALA A 419 21.86 -36.40 5.51
C ALA A 419 20.41 -36.20 5.05
N ARG A 420 20.11 -35.04 4.49
CA ARG A 420 18.78 -34.66 4.00
C ARG A 420 18.88 -34.21 2.54
N GLN A 421 18.30 -35.01 1.65
CA GLN A 421 18.13 -34.57 0.26
C GLN A 421 17.14 -33.41 0.20
N LEU A 422 17.54 -32.33 -0.46
CA LEU A 422 16.72 -31.13 -0.58
C LEU A 422 15.75 -31.29 -1.74
N GLY A 423 14.48 -31.44 -1.39
CA GLY A 423 13.40 -31.58 -2.36
C GLY A 423 13.00 -30.24 -2.97
N PHE A 424 13.61 -29.86 -4.09
CA PHE A 424 13.16 -28.73 -4.91
C PHE A 424 11.87 -29.02 -5.71
N GLY A 425 11.12 -30.06 -5.37
CA GLY A 425 9.96 -30.49 -6.14
C GLY A 425 8.88 -29.41 -6.31
N TRP A 426 8.64 -28.60 -5.27
CA TRP A 426 7.71 -27.48 -5.35
C TRP A 426 8.21 -26.33 -6.23
N ASN A 427 9.54 -26.09 -6.27
CA ASN A 427 10.15 -25.13 -7.20
C ASN A 427 9.99 -25.56 -8.66
N ARG A 428 9.93 -26.87 -8.93
CA ARG A 428 9.71 -27.41 -10.29
C ARG A 428 8.24 -27.29 -10.71
N LEU A 429 7.31 -27.52 -9.78
CA LEU A 429 5.86 -27.54 -10.05
C LEU A 429 5.23 -26.15 -10.13
N LEU A 430 5.72 -25.20 -9.32
CA LEU A 430 5.16 -23.86 -9.20
C LEU A 430 6.05 -22.85 -9.93
N PRO A 431 5.51 -21.84 -10.64
CA PRO A 431 6.32 -20.70 -11.11
C PRO A 431 7.11 -20.08 -9.97
N GLY A 432 8.30 -19.53 -10.23
CA GLY A 432 9.20 -18.99 -9.21
C GLY A 432 8.49 -18.03 -8.23
N LEU A 433 7.69 -17.10 -8.77
CA LEU A 433 6.88 -16.18 -7.96
C LEU A 433 5.81 -16.88 -7.09
N LEU A 434 5.21 -17.97 -7.56
CA LEU A 434 4.23 -18.74 -6.78
C LEU A 434 4.93 -19.46 -5.62
N TYR A 435 6.11 -20.03 -5.87
CA TYR A 435 6.91 -20.67 -4.83
C TYR A 435 7.35 -19.66 -3.77
N THR A 436 7.96 -18.54 -4.14
CA THR A 436 8.44 -17.53 -3.18
C THR A 436 7.30 -16.97 -2.33
N ARG A 437 6.09 -16.84 -2.90
CA ARG A 437 4.89 -16.42 -2.16
C ARG A 437 4.40 -17.43 -1.12
N LEU A 438 4.45 -18.73 -1.43
CA LEU A 438 3.97 -19.79 -0.55
C LEU A 438 5.04 -20.21 0.48
N PHE A 439 6.29 -20.26 0.05
CA PHE A 439 7.40 -20.91 0.74
C PHE A 439 8.64 -20.04 0.96
N GLY A 440 8.76 -18.85 0.33
CA GLY A 440 9.96 -18.00 0.42
C GLY A 440 10.08 -17.20 1.73
N MET A 441 11.28 -16.67 2.03
CA MET A 441 11.58 -15.93 3.26
C MET A 441 10.76 -14.64 3.42
N ASP A 442 10.47 -13.96 2.31
CA ASP A 442 9.65 -12.74 2.31
C ASP A 442 8.24 -12.97 2.86
N ARG A 443 7.80 -14.23 2.92
CA ARG A 443 6.51 -14.56 3.54
C ARG A 443 6.49 -14.13 4.99
N GLU A 444 7.52 -14.49 5.75
CA GLU A 444 7.62 -14.24 7.19
C GLU A 444 7.93 -12.77 7.47
N ARG A 445 8.83 -12.16 6.71
CA ARG A 445 9.15 -10.72 6.82
C ARG A 445 7.92 -9.83 6.67
N ASN A 446 7.09 -10.08 5.66
CA ASN A 446 5.86 -9.30 5.43
C ASN A 446 4.80 -9.50 6.53
N VAL A 447 4.68 -10.70 7.08
CA VAL A 447 3.75 -11.00 8.17
C VAL A 447 4.24 -10.38 9.47
N ALA A 448 5.53 -10.54 9.79
CA ALA A 448 6.18 -9.95 10.95
C ALA A 448 6.08 -8.41 10.93
N ALA A 449 6.33 -7.78 9.78
CA ALA A 449 6.16 -6.34 9.61
C ALA A 449 4.73 -5.88 9.95
N ARG A 450 3.69 -6.57 9.43
CA ARG A 450 2.29 -6.25 9.77
C ARG A 450 1.98 -6.43 11.25
N LEU A 451 2.54 -7.45 11.90
CA LEU A 451 2.38 -7.64 13.35
C LEU A 451 3.01 -6.51 14.16
N VAL A 452 4.16 -5.95 13.71
CA VAL A 452 4.76 -4.75 14.31
C VAL A 452 3.81 -3.56 14.15
N PHE A 453 3.23 -3.35 12.96
CA PHE A 453 2.27 -2.26 12.74
C PHE A 453 1.05 -2.40 13.66
N PHE A 454 0.51 -3.62 13.82
CA PHE A 454 -0.65 -3.86 14.68
C PHE A 454 -0.32 -3.63 16.15
N LYS A 455 0.88 -4.02 16.58
CA LYS A 455 1.37 -3.75 17.94
C LYS A 455 1.47 -2.25 18.19
N ASP A 456 2.03 -1.49 17.26
CA ASP A 456 2.17 -0.04 17.42
C ASP A 456 0.82 0.68 17.32
N ALA A 457 -0.07 0.21 16.44
CA ALA A 457 -1.46 0.68 16.36
C ALA A 457 -2.20 0.44 17.68
N TRP A 458 -1.97 -0.70 18.33
CA TRP A 458 -2.56 -1.00 19.62
C TRP A 458 -2.09 -0.03 20.72
N LYS A 459 -0.79 0.32 20.77
CA LYS A 459 -0.30 1.33 21.71
C LYS A 459 -0.98 2.69 21.50
N ILE A 460 -1.18 3.11 20.26
CA ILE A 460 -1.90 4.34 19.93
C ILE A 460 -3.36 4.27 20.43
N ILE A 461 -4.01 3.12 20.26
CA ILE A 461 -5.38 2.90 20.74
C ILE A 461 -5.43 2.94 22.28
N GLU A 462 -4.44 2.38 22.97
CA GLU A 462 -4.35 2.43 24.44
C GLU A 462 -4.25 3.87 24.97
N ASP A 463 -3.52 4.74 24.27
CA ASP A 463 -3.37 6.15 24.62
C ASP A 463 -4.59 7.00 24.22
N HIS A 464 -5.31 6.62 23.14
CA HIS A 464 -6.42 7.38 22.58
C HIS A 464 -7.72 6.57 22.32
N PRO A 465 -8.23 5.78 23.28
CA PRO A 465 -9.23 4.74 23.00
C PRO A 465 -10.62 5.28 22.67
N TRP A 466 -11.01 6.42 23.27
CA TRP A 466 -12.41 6.88 23.29
C TRP A 466 -12.81 7.72 22.09
N ARG A 467 -12.01 8.75 21.77
CA ARG A 467 -12.31 9.73 20.71
C ARG A 467 -11.45 9.54 19.46
N GLY A 468 -10.40 8.72 19.54
CA GLY A 468 -9.42 8.59 18.47
C GLY A 468 -8.63 9.87 18.25
N LEU A 469 -8.07 10.00 17.04
CA LEU A 469 -7.15 11.07 16.63
C LEU A 469 -7.63 11.83 15.38
N GLY A 470 -8.83 11.52 14.86
CA GLY A 470 -9.30 12.02 13.57
C GLY A 470 -8.74 11.23 12.39
N GLY A 471 -9.33 11.45 11.20
CA GLY A 471 -8.87 10.81 9.95
C GLY A 471 -7.40 11.10 9.66
N HIS A 472 -6.67 10.11 9.16
CA HIS A 472 -5.20 10.16 9.00
C HIS A 472 -4.42 10.33 10.32
N GLY A 473 -5.02 9.97 11.45
CA GLY A 473 -4.35 9.99 12.75
C GLY A 473 -3.12 9.07 12.78
N TRP A 474 -3.23 7.87 12.20
CA TRP A 474 -2.10 6.92 12.10
C TRP A 474 -0.88 7.53 11.42
N SER A 475 -1.02 7.99 10.16
CA SER A 475 0.09 8.51 9.35
C SER A 475 0.75 9.75 9.93
N SER A 476 0.09 10.41 10.88
CA SER A 476 0.59 11.61 11.55
C SER A 476 1.40 11.28 12.81
N ILE A 477 1.09 10.22 13.56
CA ILE A 477 1.69 9.97 14.88
C ILE A 477 2.51 8.67 15.00
N TYR A 478 2.37 7.71 14.07
CA TYR A 478 2.92 6.36 14.28
C TYR A 478 4.44 6.31 14.50
N PHE A 479 5.19 7.28 13.97
CA PHE A 479 6.63 7.41 14.16
C PHE A 479 7.03 7.53 15.65
N GLN A 480 6.17 8.07 16.49
CA GLN A 480 6.38 8.18 17.93
C GLN A 480 6.24 6.82 18.64
N TYR A 481 5.43 5.93 18.06
CA TYR A 481 5.08 4.63 18.64
C TYR A 481 5.86 3.45 18.06
N GLN A 482 6.60 3.67 16.96
CA GLN A 482 7.18 2.61 16.14
C GLN A 482 8.13 1.70 16.95
N SER A 483 7.87 0.39 16.92
CA SER A 483 8.70 -0.64 17.58
C SER A 483 9.94 -1.02 16.76
N ALA A 484 10.01 -0.61 15.50
CA ALA A 484 11.10 -0.83 14.55
C ALA A 484 11.08 0.30 13.50
N PRO A 485 12.18 0.60 12.81
CA PRO A 485 12.16 1.58 11.72
C PRO A 485 11.33 1.04 10.54
N TYR A 486 10.19 1.66 10.25
CA TYR A 486 9.39 1.38 9.06
C TYR A 486 8.66 2.62 8.58
N SER A 487 8.22 2.60 7.32
CA SER A 487 7.39 3.66 6.74
C SER A 487 6.13 3.10 6.12
N THR A 488 4.97 3.61 6.53
CA THR A 488 3.67 3.23 5.98
C THR A 488 2.64 4.32 6.23
N THR A 489 1.80 4.60 5.23
CA THR A 489 0.68 5.55 5.37
C THR A 489 -0.53 4.93 6.05
N GLU A 490 -0.61 3.60 6.12
CA GLU A 490 -1.77 2.86 6.62
C GLU A 490 -1.35 1.74 7.60
N VAL A 491 -2.22 1.42 8.55
CA VAL A 491 -1.98 0.33 9.53
C VAL A 491 -1.88 -1.05 8.86
N HIS A 492 -2.42 -1.21 7.65
CA HIS A 492 -2.67 -2.52 7.02
C HIS A 492 -3.63 -3.41 7.84
N ASN A 493 -4.52 -2.78 8.58
CA ASN A 493 -5.70 -3.38 9.18
C ASN A 493 -6.75 -2.27 9.32
N HIS A 494 -7.77 -2.32 8.46
CA HIS A 494 -8.73 -1.23 8.40
C HIS A 494 -9.59 -1.12 9.67
N PHE A 495 -9.74 -2.19 10.44
CA PHE A 495 -10.45 -2.15 11.72
C PHE A 495 -9.68 -1.35 12.78
N LEU A 496 -8.37 -1.58 12.87
CA LEU A 496 -7.51 -0.80 13.76
C LEU A 496 -7.39 0.66 13.27
N GLN A 497 -7.34 0.88 11.95
CA GLN A 497 -7.37 2.21 11.35
C GLN A 497 -8.61 3.00 11.82
N VAL A 498 -9.82 2.44 11.64
CA VAL A 498 -11.07 3.10 12.05
C VAL A 498 -11.09 3.38 13.55
N TRP A 499 -10.57 2.47 14.38
CA TRP A 499 -10.49 2.70 15.83
C TRP A 499 -9.56 3.87 16.16
N ILE A 500 -8.36 3.93 15.57
CA ILE A 500 -7.44 5.05 15.76
C ILE A 500 -8.09 6.37 15.33
N GLU A 501 -8.83 6.38 14.23
CA GLU A 501 -9.38 7.62 13.66
C GLU A 501 -10.64 8.12 14.37
N THR A 502 -11.50 7.21 14.85
CA THR A 502 -12.85 7.56 15.35
C THR A 502 -13.10 7.19 16.81
N GLY A 503 -12.14 6.50 17.44
CA GLY A 503 -12.29 5.95 18.78
C GLY A 503 -13.28 4.80 18.85
N VAL A 504 -13.52 4.31 20.07
CA VAL A 504 -14.34 3.12 20.30
C VAL A 504 -15.78 3.29 19.80
N LEU A 505 -16.35 4.50 19.87
CA LEU A 505 -17.72 4.75 19.40
C LEU A 505 -17.84 4.53 17.89
N GLY A 506 -16.96 5.15 17.11
CA GLY A 506 -16.96 4.97 15.66
C GLY A 506 -16.58 3.56 15.24
N PHE A 507 -15.64 2.93 15.96
CA PHE A 507 -15.29 1.52 15.76
C PHE A 507 -16.48 0.58 15.98
N LEU A 508 -17.26 0.76 17.05
CA LEU A 508 -18.43 -0.07 17.32
C LEU A 508 -19.55 0.15 16.29
N ILE A 509 -19.75 1.38 15.81
CA ILE A 509 -20.67 1.66 14.71
C ILE A 509 -20.20 0.96 13.42
N PHE A 510 -18.90 1.02 13.13
CA PHE A 510 -18.30 0.36 11.97
C PHE A 510 -18.48 -1.16 12.02
N VAL A 511 -18.21 -1.81 13.16
CA VAL A 511 -18.51 -3.25 13.34
C VAL A 511 -20.02 -3.51 13.22
N GLY A 512 -20.83 -2.62 13.80
CA GLY A 512 -22.27 -2.64 13.72
C GLY A 512 -22.80 -2.64 12.29
N LEU A 513 -22.16 -1.94 11.34
CA LEU A 513 -22.54 -1.95 9.91
C LEU A 513 -22.56 -3.36 9.33
N TRP A 514 -21.50 -4.13 9.57
CA TRP A 514 -21.34 -5.47 9.02
C TRP A 514 -22.30 -6.46 9.68
N LEU A 515 -22.47 -6.37 11.00
CA LEU A 515 -23.45 -7.16 11.73
C LEU A 515 -24.89 -6.81 11.32
N GLY A 516 -25.17 -5.53 11.10
CA GLY A 516 -26.46 -5.02 10.62
C GLY A 516 -26.78 -5.52 9.22
N LEU A 517 -25.80 -5.55 8.30
CA LEU A 517 -25.94 -6.15 6.98
C LEU A 517 -26.27 -7.64 7.09
N ILE A 518 -25.52 -8.41 7.88
CA ILE A 518 -25.76 -9.85 8.09
C ILE A 518 -27.18 -10.09 8.62
N PHE A 519 -27.58 -9.33 9.65
CA PHE A 519 -28.89 -9.46 10.26
C PHE A 519 -30.02 -9.11 9.28
N MET A 520 -29.88 -8.01 8.53
CA MET A 520 -30.84 -7.63 7.49
C MET A 520 -30.94 -8.71 6.41
N SER A 521 -29.80 -9.18 5.89
CA SER A 521 -29.75 -10.24 4.87
C SER A 521 -30.39 -11.54 5.36
N TYR A 522 -30.18 -11.92 6.62
CA TYR A 522 -30.85 -13.07 7.23
C TYR A 522 -32.38 -12.90 7.28
N ARG A 523 -32.87 -11.73 7.71
CA ARG A 523 -34.32 -11.46 7.76
C ARG A 523 -34.95 -11.47 6.37
N LEU A 524 -34.28 -10.88 5.37
CA LEU A 524 -34.72 -10.89 3.98
C LEU A 524 -34.73 -12.29 3.39
N TYR A 525 -33.66 -13.07 3.61
CA TYR A 525 -33.53 -14.44 3.10
C TYR A 525 -34.70 -15.35 3.49
N ARG A 526 -35.31 -15.11 4.66
CA ARG A 526 -36.48 -15.87 5.12
C ARG A 526 -37.80 -15.47 4.47
N ARG A 527 -37.87 -14.31 3.81
CA ARG A 527 -39.12 -13.71 3.29
C ARG A 527 -39.20 -13.64 1.77
N VAL A 528 -38.05 -13.54 1.09
CA VAL A 528 -37.96 -13.34 -0.36
C VAL A 528 -37.99 -14.65 -1.15
N GLU A 529 -38.17 -14.57 -2.46
CA GLU A 529 -38.18 -15.72 -3.36
C GLU A 529 -36.77 -16.30 -3.60
N ALA A 530 -36.68 -17.51 -4.19
CA ALA A 530 -35.40 -18.18 -4.41
C ALA A 530 -34.39 -17.35 -5.24
N ASP A 531 -34.87 -16.62 -6.25
CA ASP A 531 -34.05 -15.80 -7.13
C ASP A 531 -33.44 -14.62 -6.37
N GLU A 532 -34.24 -13.94 -5.54
CA GLU A 532 -33.79 -12.85 -4.69
C GLU A 532 -32.84 -13.33 -3.59
N LYS A 533 -33.08 -14.52 -3.02
CA LYS A 533 -32.16 -15.16 -2.05
C LYS A 533 -30.76 -15.31 -2.64
N VAL A 534 -30.65 -15.69 -3.90
CA VAL A 534 -29.36 -15.86 -4.58
C VAL A 534 -28.62 -14.53 -4.68
N LEU A 535 -29.32 -13.45 -5.04
CA LEU A 535 -28.71 -12.11 -5.07
C LEU A 535 -28.28 -11.65 -3.69
N ILE A 536 -29.13 -11.80 -2.67
CA ILE A 536 -28.82 -11.42 -1.29
C ILE A 536 -27.59 -12.17 -0.78
N VAL A 537 -27.50 -13.48 -1.03
CA VAL A 537 -26.35 -14.31 -0.64
C VAL A 537 -25.08 -13.87 -1.38
N GLY A 538 -25.16 -13.64 -2.69
CA GLY A 538 -24.02 -13.15 -3.48
C GLY A 538 -23.51 -11.79 -3.05
N ILE A 539 -24.40 -10.83 -2.88
CA ILE A 539 -24.08 -9.48 -2.42
C ILE A 539 -23.46 -9.53 -1.02
N THR A 540 -24.09 -10.25 -0.08
CA THR A 540 -23.62 -10.34 1.30
C THR A 540 -22.26 -11.04 1.37
N ALA A 541 -22.09 -12.17 0.66
CA ALA A 541 -20.81 -12.86 0.60
C ALA A 541 -19.72 -12.01 -0.06
N GLY A 542 -20.06 -11.28 -1.14
CA GLY A 542 -19.14 -10.38 -1.84
C GLY A 542 -18.66 -9.23 -0.96
N VAL A 543 -19.58 -8.55 -0.26
CA VAL A 543 -19.23 -7.50 0.72
C VAL A 543 -18.37 -8.07 1.84
N LEU A 544 -18.79 -9.16 2.46
CA LEU A 544 -18.06 -9.74 3.59
C LEU A 544 -16.68 -10.30 3.19
N ALA A 545 -16.48 -10.74 1.94
CA ALA A 545 -15.16 -11.14 1.45
C ALA A 545 -14.17 -9.97 1.42
N VAL A 546 -14.61 -8.80 0.94
CA VAL A 546 -13.79 -7.56 0.95
C VAL A 546 -13.51 -7.10 2.38
N VAL A 547 -14.53 -7.12 3.25
CA VAL A 547 -14.41 -6.74 4.66
C VAL A 547 -13.46 -7.68 5.41
N ALA A 548 -13.59 -9.00 5.22
CA ALA A 548 -12.71 -9.97 5.84
C ALA A 548 -11.26 -9.81 5.37
N HIS A 549 -11.03 -9.45 4.11
CA HIS A 549 -9.67 -9.15 3.62
C HIS A 549 -9.10 -7.88 4.26
N SER A 550 -9.96 -6.98 4.71
CA SER A 550 -9.58 -5.72 5.37
C SER A 550 -9.19 -5.89 6.85
N LEU A 551 -9.28 -7.11 7.40
CA LEU A 551 -8.76 -7.44 8.74
C LEU A 551 -7.22 -7.47 8.79
N TYR A 552 -6.57 -7.64 7.64
CA TYR A 552 -5.12 -7.73 7.55
C TYR A 552 -4.56 -6.91 6.37
N ASP A 553 -5.38 -6.06 5.76
CA ASP A 553 -4.99 -5.08 4.75
C ASP A 553 -5.89 -3.82 4.82
N PHE A 554 -5.53 -2.74 4.11
CA PHE A 554 -6.22 -1.44 4.19
C PHE A 554 -7.22 -1.22 3.03
N ASN A 555 -7.87 -2.27 2.54
CA ASN A 555 -8.66 -2.22 1.29
C ASN A 555 -9.75 -1.14 1.26
N LEU A 556 -10.42 -0.90 2.39
CA LEU A 556 -11.51 0.09 2.49
C LEU A 556 -11.00 1.54 2.62
N SER A 557 -9.69 1.74 2.80
CA SER A 557 -9.06 3.06 2.67
C SER A 557 -9.07 3.54 1.20
N LEU A 558 -9.12 2.61 0.22
CA LEU A 558 -9.27 2.92 -1.20
C LEU A 558 -10.73 3.29 -1.53
N GLY A 559 -10.94 4.52 -2.01
CA GLY A 559 -12.25 5.10 -2.30
C GLY A 559 -13.16 4.22 -3.16
N ALA A 560 -12.61 3.61 -4.22
CA ALA A 560 -13.37 2.80 -5.15
C ALA A 560 -13.92 1.51 -4.51
N LEU A 561 -13.18 0.87 -3.60
CA LEU A 561 -13.62 -0.33 -2.91
C LEU A 561 -14.71 0.00 -1.88
N GLY A 562 -14.57 1.13 -1.18
CA GLY A 562 -15.63 1.64 -0.30
C GLY A 562 -16.92 1.92 -1.06
N LEU A 563 -16.85 2.60 -2.20
CA LEU A 563 -18.03 2.82 -3.07
C LEU A 563 -18.64 1.51 -3.57
N PHE A 564 -17.82 0.55 -4.00
CA PHE A 564 -18.30 -0.77 -4.42
C PHE A 564 -19.07 -1.48 -3.30
N VAL A 565 -18.52 -1.54 -2.09
CA VAL A 565 -19.14 -2.19 -0.94
C VAL A 565 -20.44 -1.49 -0.54
N PHE A 566 -20.45 -0.17 -0.44
CA PHE A 566 -21.63 0.58 -0.04
C PHE A 566 -22.72 0.59 -1.12
N ALA A 567 -22.35 0.56 -2.41
CA ALA A 567 -23.31 0.36 -3.51
C ALA A 567 -23.98 -1.02 -3.42
N LEU A 568 -23.19 -2.08 -3.19
CA LEU A 568 -23.70 -3.43 -2.97
C LEU A 568 -24.65 -3.49 -1.77
N MET A 569 -24.28 -2.88 -0.63
CA MET A 569 -25.17 -2.74 0.52
C MET A 569 -26.46 -2.00 0.16
N GLY A 570 -26.38 -0.96 -0.67
CA GLY A 570 -27.53 -0.20 -1.16
C GLY A 570 -28.48 -1.07 -1.99
N VAL A 571 -27.95 -1.92 -2.87
CA VAL A 571 -28.76 -2.92 -3.60
C VAL A 571 -29.38 -3.93 -2.65
N ALA A 572 -28.61 -4.51 -1.70
CA ALA A 572 -29.15 -5.45 -0.72
C ALA A 572 -30.29 -4.83 0.11
N ARG A 573 -30.10 -3.58 0.54
CA ARG A 573 -31.08 -2.80 1.30
C ARG A 573 -32.35 -2.51 0.51
N SER A 574 -32.26 -2.43 -0.82
CA SER A 574 -33.40 -2.11 -1.70
C SER A 574 -34.44 -3.24 -1.79
N PHE A 575 -34.08 -4.47 -1.41
CA PHE A 575 -35.02 -5.60 -1.29
C PHE A 575 -35.93 -5.51 -0.06
N VAL A 576 -35.64 -4.63 0.91
CA VAL A 576 -36.57 -4.37 2.02
C VAL A 576 -37.72 -3.50 1.49
N PRO A 577 -39.00 -3.91 1.66
CA PRO A 577 -40.14 -3.17 1.15
C PRO A 577 -40.16 -1.70 1.59
N LYS A 578 -40.45 -0.80 0.65
CA LYS A 578 -40.60 0.63 0.95
C LYS A 578 -42.01 0.94 1.43
N ASN A 579 -42.13 1.46 2.65
CA ASN A 579 -43.31 2.20 3.08
C ASN A 579 -43.13 3.68 2.71
N VAL A 580 -43.73 4.14 1.61
CA VAL A 580 -43.64 5.57 1.23
C VAL A 580 -44.45 6.40 2.22
N VAL A 581 -43.76 7.24 3.00
CA VAL A 581 -44.40 8.22 3.87
C VAL A 581 -44.68 9.47 3.04
N ARG A 582 -45.96 9.75 2.76
CA ARG A 582 -46.36 11.01 2.11
C ARG A 582 -46.11 12.16 3.08
N ALA A 583 -45.44 13.20 2.60
CA ALA A 583 -45.10 14.37 3.40
C ALA A 583 -46.35 15.18 3.79
N ASN A 584 -46.43 15.56 5.06
CA ASN A 584 -47.27 16.67 5.49
C ASN A 584 -46.58 18.01 5.15
N GLN A 585 -47.36 19.10 5.03
CA GLN A 585 -46.78 20.42 4.69
C GLN A 585 -45.67 20.86 5.66
N SER A 586 -45.80 20.52 6.95
CA SER A 586 -44.81 20.83 7.98
C SER A 586 -43.48 20.08 7.83
N GLU A 587 -43.38 19.04 6.98
CA GLU A 587 -42.17 18.25 6.79
C GLU A 587 -41.40 18.58 5.50
N LEU A 588 -41.93 19.50 4.68
CA LEU A 588 -41.34 19.89 3.39
C LEU A 588 -40.02 20.68 3.52
N TYR A 589 -39.62 21.08 4.73
CA TYR A 589 -38.30 21.68 4.98
C TYR A 589 -37.16 20.66 4.91
N LYS A 590 -37.41 19.35 5.14
CA LYS A 590 -36.36 18.32 5.17
C LYS A 590 -35.60 18.19 3.83
N PRO A 591 -36.27 18.14 2.66
CA PRO A 591 -35.59 18.21 1.36
C PRO A 591 -34.77 19.49 1.16
N VAL A 592 -35.31 20.63 1.58
CA VAL A 592 -34.64 21.94 1.45
C VAL A 592 -33.35 21.96 2.28
N LEU A 593 -33.40 21.45 3.51
CA LEU A 593 -32.24 21.32 4.38
C LEU A 593 -31.19 20.37 3.77
N ALA A 594 -31.60 19.21 3.26
CA ALA A 594 -30.70 18.25 2.64
C ALA A 594 -30.01 18.81 1.40
N VAL A 595 -30.75 19.52 0.53
CA VAL A 595 -30.20 20.20 -0.65
C VAL A 595 -29.25 21.32 -0.25
N SER A 596 -29.61 22.13 0.75
CA SER A 596 -28.77 23.24 1.22
C SER A 596 -27.46 22.75 1.82
N MET A 597 -27.51 21.68 2.63
CA MET A 597 -26.31 21.05 3.20
C MET A 597 -25.42 20.45 2.11
N ALA A 598 -26.01 19.75 1.12
CA ALA A 598 -25.27 19.21 0.00
C ALA A 598 -24.64 20.30 -0.88
N LEU A 599 -25.33 21.44 -1.08
CA LEU A 599 -24.79 22.58 -1.81
C LEU A 599 -23.63 23.24 -1.05
N GLY A 600 -23.74 23.37 0.27
CA GLY A 600 -22.64 23.86 1.12
C GLY A 600 -21.40 22.96 1.04
N LEU A 601 -21.59 21.64 1.14
CA LEU A 601 -20.50 20.66 0.98
C LEU A 601 -19.91 20.68 -0.44
N MET A 602 -20.76 20.85 -1.46
CA MET A 602 -20.30 20.98 -2.85
C MET A 602 -19.44 22.22 -3.06
N ILE A 603 -19.85 23.38 -2.55
CA ILE A 603 -19.05 24.62 -2.59
C ILE A 603 -17.74 24.42 -1.83
N PHE A 604 -17.79 23.77 -0.67
CA PHE A 604 -16.60 23.48 0.12
C PHE A 604 -15.61 22.57 -0.64
N VAL A 605 -16.06 21.47 -1.23
CA VAL A 605 -15.22 20.58 -2.05
C VAL A 605 -14.69 21.30 -3.30
N PHE A 606 -15.50 22.15 -3.93
CA PHE A 606 -15.06 22.94 -5.06
C PHE A 606 -13.92 23.91 -4.68
N ARG A 607 -13.98 24.52 -3.48
CA ARG A 607 -12.86 25.31 -2.95
C ARG A 607 -11.61 24.45 -2.76
N LEU A 608 -11.69 23.28 -2.13
CA LEU A 608 -10.53 22.39 -1.96
C LEU A 608 -9.90 21.99 -3.31
N MET A 609 -10.73 21.76 -4.33
CA MET A 609 -10.28 21.42 -5.67
C MET A 609 -9.51 22.57 -6.32
N ILE A 610 -10.00 23.81 -6.20
CA ILE A 610 -9.27 25.01 -6.65
C ILE A 610 -7.95 25.16 -5.89
N GLY A 611 -7.96 24.93 -4.57
CA GLY A 611 -6.77 24.97 -3.73
C GLY A 611 -5.69 24.00 -4.21
N ASN A 612 -6.07 22.75 -4.49
CA ASN A 612 -5.14 21.73 -4.99
C ASN A 612 -4.56 22.09 -6.38
N MET A 613 -5.41 22.54 -7.30
CA MET A 613 -4.95 22.99 -8.63
C MET A 613 -3.97 24.16 -8.55
N ALA A 614 -4.24 25.14 -7.68
CA ALA A 614 -3.36 26.28 -7.46
C ALA A 614 -2.04 25.87 -6.80
N PHE A 615 -2.05 24.86 -5.93
CA PHE A 615 -0.84 24.30 -5.35
C PHE A 615 0.03 23.61 -6.40
N ASP A 616 -0.54 22.74 -7.24
CA ASP A 616 0.19 22.07 -8.31
C ASP A 616 0.80 23.07 -9.31
N GLU A 617 0.04 24.11 -9.66
CA GLU A 617 0.52 25.23 -10.49
C GLU A 617 1.70 25.95 -9.83
N GLY A 618 1.58 26.29 -8.54
CA GLY A 618 2.62 26.97 -7.77
C GLY A 618 3.91 26.15 -7.67
N ILE A 619 3.81 24.87 -7.32
CA ILE A 619 4.97 23.96 -7.27
C ILE A 619 5.58 23.77 -8.67
N GLY A 620 4.76 23.74 -9.72
CA GLY A 620 5.23 23.72 -11.11
C GLY A 620 6.05 24.96 -11.48
N GLN A 621 5.59 26.14 -11.07
CA GLN A 621 6.29 27.42 -11.27
C GLN A 621 7.58 27.51 -10.44
N MET A 622 7.59 27.04 -9.19
CA MET A 622 8.82 26.97 -8.37
C MET A 622 9.89 26.12 -9.05
N ARG A 623 9.52 24.94 -9.60
CA ARG A 623 10.44 24.06 -10.33
C ARG A 623 11.02 24.71 -11.61
N ARG A 624 10.35 25.71 -12.17
CA ARG A 624 10.81 26.48 -13.35
C ARG A 624 11.57 27.76 -12.95
N GLY A 625 11.80 28.00 -11.66
CA GLY A 625 12.45 29.21 -11.14
C GLY A 625 11.57 30.48 -11.19
N GLN A 626 10.26 30.35 -11.40
CA GLN A 626 9.32 31.47 -11.53
C GLN A 626 8.72 31.86 -10.16
N LEU A 627 9.56 32.36 -9.25
CA LEU A 627 9.19 32.54 -7.84
C LEU A 627 7.97 33.45 -7.64
N ASP A 628 7.88 34.60 -8.30
CA ASP A 628 6.75 35.53 -8.07
C ASP A 628 5.41 34.96 -8.53
N GLN A 629 5.40 34.23 -9.65
CA GLN A 629 4.19 33.55 -10.13
C GLN A 629 3.80 32.42 -9.18
N ALA A 630 4.80 31.63 -8.74
CA ALA A 630 4.60 30.56 -7.77
C ALA A 630 3.96 31.08 -6.48
N MET A 631 4.43 32.22 -5.97
CA MET A 631 3.90 32.80 -4.73
C MET A 631 2.43 33.20 -4.86
N ASN A 632 2.03 33.82 -5.97
CA ASN A 632 0.61 34.14 -6.21
C ASN A 632 -0.26 32.88 -6.26
N SER A 633 0.21 31.83 -6.94
CA SER A 633 -0.48 30.54 -7.00
C SER A 633 -0.58 29.87 -5.61
N LEU A 634 0.48 29.89 -4.81
CA LEU A 634 0.50 29.34 -3.46
C LEU A 634 -0.35 30.15 -2.47
N GLU A 635 -0.39 31.47 -2.56
CA GLU A 635 -1.28 32.32 -1.76
C GLU A 635 -2.76 32.01 -2.06
N ARG A 636 -3.11 31.86 -3.34
CA ARG A 636 -4.43 31.38 -3.76
C ARG A 636 -4.70 29.98 -3.22
N ALA A 637 -3.73 29.06 -3.28
CA ALA A 637 -3.87 27.71 -2.76
C ALA A 637 -4.26 27.71 -1.28
N VAL A 638 -3.57 28.49 -0.43
CA VAL A 638 -3.90 28.64 1.00
C VAL A 638 -5.26 29.31 1.23
N GLN A 639 -5.66 30.27 0.39
CA GLN A 639 -6.98 30.90 0.49
C GLN A 639 -8.13 29.90 0.28
N TYR A 640 -7.93 28.93 -0.61
CA TYR A 640 -8.94 27.94 -0.97
C TYR A 640 -8.87 26.65 -0.15
N ASP A 641 -7.67 26.22 0.26
CA ASP A 641 -7.43 25.10 1.17
C ASP A 641 -6.47 25.50 2.31
N PRO A 642 -6.97 26.22 3.33
CA PRO A 642 -6.17 26.65 4.47
C PRO A 642 -5.82 25.51 5.44
N PHE A 643 -6.30 24.30 5.21
CA PHE A 643 -6.15 23.18 6.14
C PHE A 643 -4.94 22.32 5.80
N ASP A 644 -4.49 22.31 4.55
CA ASP A 644 -3.38 21.49 4.12
C ASP A 644 -2.03 22.04 4.65
N PRO A 645 -1.33 21.29 5.52
CA PRO A 645 -0.03 21.71 6.04
C PRO A 645 1.08 21.73 4.97
N GLN A 646 0.95 20.97 3.88
CA GLN A 646 1.93 20.96 2.79
C GLN A 646 1.88 22.24 1.97
N ILE A 647 0.68 22.74 1.66
CA ILE A 647 0.50 24.01 0.95
C ILE A 647 1.09 25.16 1.78
N ARG A 648 0.81 25.17 3.09
CA ARG A 648 1.36 26.17 4.02
C ARG A 648 2.88 26.09 4.12
N LEU A 649 3.44 24.89 4.17
CA LEU A 649 4.89 24.69 4.20
C LEU A 649 5.55 25.25 2.93
N ALA A 650 5.01 24.94 1.74
CA ALA A 650 5.55 25.45 0.48
C ALA A 650 5.46 26.99 0.39
N LEU A 651 4.34 27.58 0.84
CA LEU A 651 4.21 29.03 0.90
C LEU A 651 5.20 29.66 1.89
N ALA A 652 5.44 29.00 3.04
CA ALA A 652 6.43 29.44 4.02
C ALA A 652 7.86 29.45 3.45
N GLU A 653 8.24 28.37 2.75
CA GLU A 653 9.53 28.24 2.07
C GLU A 653 9.70 29.31 0.97
N GLY A 654 8.64 29.59 0.22
CA GLY A 654 8.65 30.64 -0.80
C GLY A 654 8.79 32.06 -0.20
N TYR A 655 8.09 32.38 0.88
CA TYR A 655 8.28 33.64 1.60
C TYR A 655 9.67 33.75 2.24
N GLU A 656 10.22 32.65 2.76
CA GLU A 656 11.58 32.64 3.30
C GLU A 656 12.60 32.95 2.19
N ALA A 657 12.45 32.33 1.01
CA ALA A 657 13.31 32.59 -0.13
C ALA A 657 13.25 34.06 -0.58
N GLN A 658 12.04 34.63 -0.73
CA GLN A 658 11.86 36.05 -1.06
C GLN A 658 12.45 36.97 0.01
N GLY A 659 12.19 36.68 1.29
CA GLY A 659 12.70 37.48 2.41
C GLY A 659 14.22 37.51 2.49
N ARG A 660 14.89 36.39 2.19
CA ARG A 660 16.36 36.32 2.12
C ARG A 660 16.92 37.06 0.92
N GLN A 661 16.34 36.85 -0.26
CA GLN A 661 16.81 37.49 -1.50
C GLN A 661 16.65 39.01 -1.45
N ALA A 662 15.53 39.48 -0.89
CA ALA A 662 15.22 40.91 -0.78
C ALA A 662 15.70 41.54 0.54
N GLN A 663 16.29 40.75 1.46
CA GLN A 663 16.61 41.17 2.83
C GLN A 663 15.45 41.88 3.56
N ASN A 664 14.22 41.38 3.36
CA ASN A 664 13.00 42.01 3.84
C ASN A 664 12.37 41.21 4.99
N ILE A 665 12.28 41.85 6.15
CA ILE A 665 11.77 41.28 7.41
C ILE A 665 10.28 40.92 7.33
N ASP A 666 9.48 41.64 6.54
CA ASP A 666 8.03 41.39 6.43
C ASP A 666 7.75 40.01 5.81
N TYR A 667 8.54 39.62 4.80
CA TYR A 667 8.44 38.29 4.21
C TYR A 667 8.88 37.20 5.19
N LEU A 668 9.88 37.45 6.03
CA LEU A 668 10.28 36.51 7.08
C LEU A 668 9.20 36.36 8.16
N ALA A 669 8.48 37.44 8.49
CA ALA A 669 7.33 37.36 9.41
C ALA A 669 6.20 36.52 8.81
N LYS A 670 5.87 36.70 7.52
CA LYS A 670 4.90 35.87 6.80
C LYS A 670 5.32 34.40 6.73
N ALA A 671 6.60 34.13 6.45
CA ALA A 671 7.15 32.77 6.47
C ALA A 671 6.94 32.12 7.84
N LYS A 672 7.28 32.82 8.94
CA LYS A 672 7.07 32.31 10.31
C LYS A 672 5.61 31.93 10.56
N GLU A 673 4.67 32.78 10.16
CA GLU A 673 3.24 32.53 10.31
C GLU A 673 2.83 31.24 9.57
N GLN A 674 3.28 31.07 8.33
CA GLN A 674 2.93 29.89 7.53
C GLN A 674 3.59 28.61 8.04
N TYR A 675 4.85 28.65 8.50
CA TYR A 675 5.49 27.50 9.17
C TYR A 675 4.72 27.09 10.44
N GLN A 676 4.33 28.06 11.26
CA GLN A 676 3.55 27.80 12.47
C GLN A 676 2.17 27.21 12.14
N ALA A 677 1.51 27.73 11.11
CA ALA A 677 0.22 27.22 10.66
C ALA A 677 0.34 25.80 10.08
N ALA A 678 1.40 25.49 9.33
CA ALA A 678 1.70 24.14 8.86
C ALA A 678 1.87 23.15 10.02
N PHE A 679 2.67 23.53 11.03
CA PHE A 679 2.83 22.75 12.26
C PHE A 679 1.51 22.57 13.01
N ASN A 680 0.72 23.63 13.17
CA ASN A 680 -0.55 23.57 13.90
C ASN A 680 -1.59 22.67 13.22
N ASN A 681 -1.58 22.60 11.88
CA ASN A 681 -2.49 21.77 11.10
C ASN A 681 -2.14 20.28 11.12
N ASN A 682 -0.90 19.92 11.48
CA ASN A 682 -0.46 18.54 11.71
C ASN A 682 0.71 18.47 12.73
N ARG A 683 0.37 18.56 14.02
CA ARG A 683 1.33 18.76 15.11
C ARG A 683 2.23 17.57 15.40
N TYR A 684 1.79 16.37 15.06
CA TYR A 684 2.51 15.13 15.38
C TYR A 684 3.40 14.65 14.23
N ASN A 685 3.28 15.26 13.05
CA ASN A 685 4.17 14.94 11.95
C ASN A 685 5.52 15.66 12.15
N PRO A 686 6.63 14.91 12.31
CA PRO A 686 7.95 15.47 12.63
C PRO A 686 8.46 16.42 11.55
N ARG A 687 7.98 16.30 10.30
CA ARG A 687 8.37 17.16 9.18
C ARG A 687 8.10 18.65 9.45
N TYR A 688 6.94 18.98 10.02
CA TYR A 688 6.56 20.39 10.21
C TYR A 688 7.24 21.02 11.42
N ALA A 689 7.42 20.26 12.51
CA ALA A 689 8.24 20.68 13.65
C ALA A 689 9.69 20.92 13.21
N HIS A 690 10.23 19.99 12.42
CA HIS A 690 11.57 20.10 11.83
C HIS A 690 11.70 21.35 10.95
N ALA A 691 10.79 21.57 10.01
CA ALA A 691 10.84 22.71 9.11
C ALA A 691 10.76 24.07 9.84
N LEU A 692 9.84 24.19 10.81
CA LEU A 692 9.70 25.40 11.63
C LEU A 692 10.93 25.63 12.51
N GLY A 693 11.45 24.59 13.16
CA GLY A 693 12.65 24.67 13.98
C GLY A 693 13.86 25.15 13.18
N ASN A 694 14.08 24.57 12.00
CA ASN A 694 15.11 25.01 11.07
C ASN A 694 14.94 26.47 10.66
N PHE A 695 13.75 26.88 10.23
CA PHE A 695 13.49 28.28 9.87
C PHE A 695 13.87 29.24 11.00
N LEU A 696 13.45 28.95 12.24
CA LEU A 696 13.73 29.78 13.42
C LEU A 696 15.23 29.87 13.72
N VAL A 697 15.95 28.75 13.67
CA VAL A 697 17.43 28.73 13.81
C VAL A 697 18.06 29.61 12.74
N ARG A 698 17.61 29.49 11.48
CA ARG A 698 18.19 30.30 10.40
C ARG A 698 17.84 31.78 10.51
N ALA A 699 16.73 32.12 11.15
CA ALA A 699 16.33 33.49 11.49
C ALA A 699 17.01 34.04 12.76
N GLY A 700 17.91 33.27 13.40
CA GLY A 700 18.64 33.67 14.61
C GLY A 700 17.88 33.47 15.92
N ILE A 701 16.70 32.83 15.88
CA ILE A 701 15.86 32.55 17.06
C ILE A 701 16.19 31.13 17.56
N PHE A 702 17.41 30.96 18.11
CA PHE A 702 18.00 29.65 18.37
C PHE A 702 17.20 28.78 19.34
N GLU A 703 16.90 29.26 20.56
CA GLU A 703 16.24 28.43 21.58
C GLU A 703 14.86 27.94 21.13
N GLN A 704 14.01 28.82 20.59
CA GLN A 704 12.71 28.40 20.05
C GLN A 704 12.88 27.40 18.89
N GLY A 705 13.87 27.62 18.03
CA GLY A 705 14.14 26.70 16.93
C GLY A 705 14.58 25.32 17.41
N LEU A 706 15.46 25.27 18.40
CA LEU A 706 15.92 24.02 19.03
C LEU A 706 14.79 23.32 19.80
N ASP A 707 13.87 24.05 20.44
CA ASP A 707 12.68 23.45 21.08
C ASP A 707 11.81 22.69 20.07
N TYR A 708 11.58 23.26 18.88
CA TYR A 708 10.83 22.58 17.82
C TYR A 708 11.61 21.41 17.20
N LEU A 709 12.94 21.51 17.07
CA LEU A 709 13.77 20.39 16.63
C LEU A 709 13.77 19.25 17.67
N GLN A 710 13.77 19.57 18.97
CA GLN A 710 13.62 18.60 20.05
C GLN A 710 12.25 17.93 20.01
N GLN A 711 11.18 18.67 19.69
CA GLN A 711 9.87 18.08 19.43
C GLN A 711 9.89 17.13 18.23
N ALA A 712 10.58 17.48 17.13
CA ALA A 712 10.73 16.57 15.99
C ALA A 712 11.45 15.27 16.36
N ILE A 713 12.48 15.34 17.22
CA ILE A 713 13.15 14.17 17.79
C ILE A 713 12.17 13.33 18.63
N ALA A 714 11.38 13.97 19.50
CA ALA A 714 10.41 13.27 20.35
C ALA A 714 9.30 12.57 19.54
N LEU A 715 8.88 13.17 18.42
CA LEU A 715 7.88 12.62 17.50
C LEU A 715 8.44 11.50 16.62
N HIS A 716 9.77 11.44 16.43
CA HIS A 716 10.42 10.44 15.60
C HIS A 716 11.77 9.97 16.18
N PRO A 717 11.76 9.32 17.37
CA PRO A 717 12.96 9.09 18.16
C PRO A 717 13.96 8.11 17.52
N ARG A 718 13.49 7.26 16.61
CA ARG A 718 14.31 6.24 15.94
C ARG A 718 14.85 6.66 14.59
N MET A 719 14.95 7.96 14.32
CA MET A 719 15.67 8.45 13.15
C MET A 719 16.75 9.47 13.47
N ALA A 720 17.99 9.07 13.17
CA ALA A 720 19.19 9.84 13.41
C ALA A 720 19.20 11.20 12.69
N ILE A 721 18.48 11.34 11.58
CA ILE A 721 18.41 12.61 10.83
C ILE A 721 17.91 13.78 11.70
N HIS A 722 16.95 13.54 12.60
CA HIS A 722 16.43 14.61 13.47
C HIS A 722 17.46 15.04 14.52
N GLN A 723 18.26 14.09 15.01
CA GLN A 723 19.37 14.36 15.93
C GLN A 723 20.50 15.13 15.24
N ARG A 724 20.84 14.74 14.01
CA ARG A 724 21.81 15.45 13.18
C ARG A 724 21.41 16.90 12.97
N VAL A 725 20.16 17.15 12.57
CA VAL A 725 19.68 18.50 12.35
C VAL A 725 19.70 19.34 13.64
N TYR A 726 19.33 18.76 14.78
CA TYR A 726 19.43 19.44 16.08
C TYR A 726 20.88 19.81 16.44
N ALA A 727 21.83 18.90 16.16
CA ALA A 727 23.25 19.17 16.34
C ALA A 727 23.76 20.26 15.38
N ASP A 728 23.41 20.21 14.10
CA ASP A 728 23.79 21.22 13.10
C ASP A 728 23.23 22.60 13.48
N ALA A 729 21.99 22.65 13.97
CA ALA A 729 21.37 23.86 14.49
C ALA A 729 22.09 24.40 15.74
N SER A 730 22.47 23.52 16.66
CA SER A 730 23.23 23.89 17.87
C SER A 730 24.62 24.39 17.52
N LEU A 731 25.30 23.74 16.58
CA LEU A 731 26.60 24.18 16.07
C LEU A 731 26.52 25.57 15.44
N ARG A 732 25.46 25.84 14.67
CA ARG A 732 25.24 27.16 14.10
C ARG A 732 24.97 28.23 15.17
N ALA A 733 24.23 27.89 16.23
CA ALA A 733 24.06 28.80 17.36
C ALA A 733 25.41 29.09 18.04
N ALA A 734 26.19 28.04 18.34
CA ALA A 734 27.52 28.16 18.94
C ALA A 734 28.43 29.08 18.12
N TYR A 735 28.43 28.91 16.80
CA TYR A 735 29.17 29.77 15.88
C TYR A 735 28.84 31.25 16.06
N VAL A 736 27.55 31.60 16.05
CA VAL A 736 27.10 33.01 16.15
C VAL A 736 27.50 33.62 17.51
N TYR A 737 27.46 32.84 18.58
CA TYR A 737 27.92 33.32 19.89
C TYR A 737 29.46 33.44 19.98
N PHE A 738 30.22 32.56 19.30
CA PHE A 738 31.67 32.71 19.16
C PHE A 738 32.05 34.00 18.43
N GLU A 739 31.40 34.33 17.30
CA GLU A 739 31.63 35.60 16.59
C GLU A 739 31.38 36.82 17.48
N ASN A 740 30.37 36.73 18.35
CA ASN A 740 30.00 37.79 19.28
C ASN A 740 30.84 37.80 20.57
N ASN A 741 31.92 37.02 20.64
CA ASN A 741 32.80 36.85 21.82
C ASN A 741 32.10 36.32 23.09
N ASP A 742 30.93 35.68 22.96
CA ASP A 742 30.24 35.01 24.06
C ASP A 742 30.59 33.51 24.09
N ARG A 743 31.81 33.23 24.56
CA ARG A 743 32.35 31.88 24.62
C ARG A 743 31.55 30.96 25.53
N LEU A 744 31.02 31.47 26.64
CA LEU A 744 30.28 30.64 27.61
C LEU A 744 29.01 30.08 26.98
N THR A 745 28.22 30.95 26.32
CA THR A 745 27.01 30.53 25.62
C THR A 745 27.33 29.62 24.44
N ALA A 746 28.41 29.89 23.71
CA ALA A 746 28.84 29.03 22.61
C ALA A 746 29.21 27.62 23.07
N GLU A 747 29.98 27.48 24.15
CA GLU A 747 30.33 26.19 24.75
C GLU A 747 29.09 25.41 25.23
N MET A 748 28.07 26.10 25.76
CA MET A 748 26.79 25.49 26.12
C MET A 748 26.09 24.85 24.91
N TYR A 749 26.08 25.51 23.75
CA TYR A 749 25.50 24.95 22.53
C TYR A 749 26.34 23.80 21.95
N LEU A 750 27.67 23.86 22.07
CA LEU A 750 28.54 22.75 21.68
C LEU A 750 28.30 21.50 22.53
N GLU A 751 28.01 21.65 23.82
CA GLU A 751 27.63 20.50 24.65
C GLU A 751 26.35 19.81 24.17
N ARG A 752 25.41 20.56 23.57
CA ARG A 752 24.21 19.98 22.95
C ARG A 752 24.56 19.10 21.74
N VAL A 753 25.58 19.46 20.96
CA VAL A 753 26.09 18.64 19.84
C VAL A 753 26.61 17.29 20.36
N PHE A 754 27.45 17.31 21.40
CA PHE A 754 27.98 16.08 22.01
C PHE A 754 26.87 15.27 22.68
N ALA A 755 25.87 15.90 23.27
CA ALA A 755 24.70 15.22 23.82
C ALA A 755 23.92 14.47 22.73
N SER A 756 23.69 15.08 21.57
CA SER A 756 23.06 14.42 20.43
C SER A 756 23.90 13.24 19.91
N GLU A 757 25.22 13.37 19.83
CA GLU A 757 26.09 12.24 19.46
C GLU A 757 25.94 11.07 20.44
N ARG A 758 25.91 11.34 21.76
CA ARG A 758 25.70 10.31 22.79
C ARG A 758 24.35 9.62 22.62
N GLN A 759 23.29 10.37 22.31
CA GLN A 759 21.96 9.81 22.04
C GLN A 759 21.93 8.93 20.79
N VAL A 760 22.56 9.37 19.70
CA VAL A 760 22.66 8.58 18.46
C VAL A 760 23.45 7.31 18.72
N ARG A 761 24.59 7.38 19.42
CA ARG A 761 25.41 6.21 19.77
C ARG A 761 24.66 5.19 20.64
N ALA A 762 23.72 5.65 21.47
CA ALA A 762 22.90 4.77 22.30
C ALA A 762 21.80 4.03 21.52
N LEU A 763 21.36 4.59 20.38
CA LEU A 763 20.22 4.08 19.59
C LEU A 763 20.64 3.41 18.28
N PHE A 764 21.80 3.76 17.73
CA PHE A 764 22.28 3.35 16.41
C PHE A 764 23.71 2.83 16.49
N ALA A 765 24.00 1.76 15.74
CA ALA A 765 25.34 1.21 15.64
C ALA A 765 26.29 2.12 14.84
N ASP A 766 25.76 2.84 13.85
CA ASP A 766 26.51 3.81 13.05
C ASP A 766 26.25 5.25 13.54
N THR A 767 27.34 5.98 13.76
CA THR A 767 27.34 7.39 14.21
C THR A 767 27.95 8.32 13.16
N SER A 768 28.28 7.79 11.97
CA SER A 768 28.99 8.54 10.92
C SER A 768 28.22 9.78 10.47
N SER A 769 26.88 9.74 10.50
CA SER A 769 26.02 10.89 10.19
C SER A 769 26.19 12.09 11.14
N MET A 770 26.74 11.90 12.34
CA MET A 770 27.03 12.98 13.30
C MET A 770 28.48 13.47 13.22
N ALA A 771 29.33 12.77 12.48
CA ALA A 771 30.78 12.92 12.59
C ALA A 771 31.29 14.28 12.10
N LEU A 772 30.61 14.88 11.12
CA LEU A 772 30.94 16.23 10.64
C LEU A 772 30.65 17.27 11.73
N SER A 773 29.44 17.30 12.27
CA SER A 773 29.00 18.28 13.28
C SER A 773 29.83 18.17 14.56
N VAL A 774 30.14 16.95 15.01
CA VAL A 774 31.02 16.69 16.15
C VAL A 774 32.46 17.15 15.88
N GLY A 775 32.97 16.89 14.67
CA GLY A 775 34.29 17.35 14.26
C GLY A 775 34.43 18.87 14.24
N GLN A 776 33.40 19.56 13.74
CA GLN A 776 33.32 21.02 13.76
C GLN A 776 33.18 21.57 15.19
N ALA A 777 32.42 20.90 16.07
CA ALA A 777 32.32 21.28 17.47
C ALA A 777 33.68 21.22 18.19
N TYR A 778 34.44 20.14 18.02
CA TYR A 778 35.80 20.04 18.57
C TYR A 778 36.77 21.06 17.98
N PHE A 779 36.64 21.37 16.68
CA PHE A 779 37.43 22.42 16.04
C PHE A 779 37.21 23.78 16.72
N LEU A 780 35.97 24.16 16.99
CA LEU A 780 35.62 25.42 17.68
C LEU A 780 36.12 25.46 19.13
N LEU A 781 36.26 24.32 19.80
CA LEU A 781 36.89 24.23 21.14
C LEU A 781 38.42 24.27 21.10
N GLY A 782 39.04 24.20 19.92
CA GLY A 782 40.49 24.09 19.75
C GLY A 782 41.06 22.68 19.97
N ASP A 783 40.21 21.66 20.14
CA ASP A 783 40.65 20.27 20.25
C ASP A 783 40.81 19.64 18.86
N TYR A 784 41.90 20.02 18.20
CA TYR A 784 42.20 19.58 16.84
C TYR A 784 42.44 18.07 16.71
N GLU A 785 42.83 17.38 17.79
CA GLU A 785 43.03 15.93 17.75
C GLU A 785 41.68 15.21 17.64
N GLN A 786 40.72 15.53 18.51
CA GLN A 786 39.39 14.93 18.46
C GLN A 786 38.60 15.38 17.23
N ALA A 787 38.79 16.63 16.78
CA ALA A 787 38.22 17.11 15.53
C ALA A 787 38.66 16.24 14.35
N MET A 788 39.97 15.97 14.21
CA MET A 788 40.49 15.12 13.13
C MET A 788 39.97 13.68 13.18
N VAL A 789 39.80 13.09 14.37
CA VAL A 789 39.23 11.74 14.51
C VAL A 789 37.82 11.68 13.95
N SER A 790 36.99 12.65 14.30
CA SER A 790 35.59 12.72 13.86
C SER A 790 35.48 13.05 12.37
N LEU A 791 36.23 14.04 11.89
CA LEU A 791 36.22 14.43 10.48
C LEU A 791 36.73 13.32 9.54
N LYS A 792 37.70 12.50 9.98
CA LYS A 792 38.12 11.32 9.22
C LYS A 792 37.00 10.29 9.06
N LYS A 793 36.10 10.14 10.04
CA LYS A 793 34.90 9.30 9.90
C LYS A 793 33.93 9.93 8.89
N ALA A 794 33.75 11.25 8.93
CA ALA A 794 32.89 11.98 8.00
C ALA A 794 33.35 11.87 6.52
N LEU A 795 34.63 11.60 6.25
CA LEU A 795 35.12 11.33 4.88
C LEU A 795 34.48 10.10 4.22
N ASN A 796 33.92 9.18 5.01
CA ASN A 796 33.22 8.00 4.52
C ASN A 796 31.73 8.26 4.26
N VAL A 797 31.22 9.47 4.57
CA VAL A 797 29.83 9.88 4.34
C VAL A 797 29.80 10.76 3.08
N GLY A 798 29.15 10.28 2.02
CA GLY A 798 29.24 10.88 0.69
C GLY A 798 28.91 12.38 0.65
N GLU A 799 27.84 12.80 1.32
CA GLU A 799 27.39 14.20 1.38
C GLU A 799 28.28 15.11 2.23
N ASP A 800 28.98 14.56 3.23
CA ASP A 800 29.78 15.33 4.18
C ASP A 800 31.27 15.38 3.79
N LYS A 801 31.68 14.60 2.79
CA LYS A 801 33.07 14.39 2.42
C LYS A 801 33.80 15.66 2.01
N ALA A 802 33.15 16.54 1.24
CA ALA A 802 33.74 17.80 0.80
C ALA A 802 34.01 18.72 2.00
N HIS A 803 32.99 18.96 2.83
CA HIS A 803 33.10 19.77 4.04
C HIS A 803 34.11 19.20 5.05
N ALA A 804 34.11 17.89 5.26
CA ALA A 804 35.08 17.23 6.15
C ALA A 804 36.52 17.41 5.66
N SER A 805 36.74 17.34 4.34
CA SER A 805 38.05 17.59 3.73
C SER A 805 38.50 19.04 3.96
N MET A 806 37.60 20.01 3.80
CA MET A 806 37.90 21.43 4.09
C MET A 806 38.29 21.67 5.56
N MET A 807 37.54 21.09 6.49
CA MET A 807 37.85 21.20 7.91
C MET A 807 39.21 20.55 8.27
N LEU A 808 39.53 19.39 7.67
CA LEU A 808 40.84 18.76 7.85
C LEU A 808 41.99 19.59 7.27
N ALA A 809 41.77 20.23 6.12
CA ALA A 809 42.74 21.14 5.51
C ALA A 809 43.07 22.30 6.46
N LEU A 810 42.05 22.95 7.03
CA LEU A 810 42.22 24.03 8.01
C LEU A 810 42.98 23.58 9.26
N ILE A 811 42.65 22.41 9.81
CA ILE A 811 43.35 21.88 10.98
C ILE A 811 44.84 21.65 10.68
N HIS A 812 45.16 21.07 9.52
CA HIS A 812 46.55 20.86 9.11
C HIS A 812 47.30 22.17 8.86
N GLU A 813 46.64 23.18 8.30
CA GLU A 813 47.22 24.52 8.13
C GLU A 813 47.52 25.17 9.49
N LYS A 814 46.57 25.14 10.44
CA LYS A 814 46.77 25.66 11.81
C LYS A 814 47.88 24.93 12.57
N LYS A 815 48.13 23.66 12.24
CA LYS A 815 49.24 22.86 12.77
C LYS A 815 50.58 23.07 12.03
N GLY A 816 50.61 23.84 10.96
CA GLY A 816 51.81 24.10 10.15
C GLY A 816 52.17 23.01 9.13
N ASP A 817 51.28 22.04 8.88
CA ASP A 817 51.47 20.96 7.90
C ASP A 817 50.87 21.36 6.53
N SER A 818 51.55 22.27 5.83
CA SER A 818 51.07 22.82 4.55
C SER A 818 50.93 21.76 3.45
N VAL A 819 51.67 20.65 3.54
CA VAL A 819 51.60 19.55 2.55
C VAL A 819 50.27 18.81 2.69
N ARG A 820 49.91 18.38 3.90
CA ARG A 820 48.62 17.71 4.12
C ARG A 820 47.44 18.66 4.00
N ALA A 821 47.60 19.92 4.41
CA ALA A 821 46.56 20.94 4.24
C ALA A 821 46.16 21.04 2.76
N LYS A 822 47.13 21.15 1.85
CA LYS A 822 46.88 21.22 0.41
C LYS A 822 46.18 19.97 -0.14
N VAL A 823 46.59 18.77 0.30
CA VAL A 823 45.97 17.51 -0.15
C VAL A 823 44.47 17.48 0.18
N PHE A 824 44.10 17.83 1.40
CA PHE A 824 42.68 17.83 1.79
C PHE A 824 41.89 18.99 1.17
N TYR A 825 42.54 20.14 0.95
CA TYR A 825 41.93 21.27 0.24
C TYR A 825 41.60 20.91 -1.21
N ASP A 826 42.59 20.40 -1.96
CA ASP A 826 42.42 19.95 -3.34
C ASP A 826 41.36 18.83 -3.43
N GLN A 827 41.32 17.93 -2.44
CA GLN A 827 40.29 16.90 -2.32
C GLN A 827 38.89 17.49 -2.14
N GLY A 828 38.71 18.48 -1.26
CA GLY A 828 37.41 19.11 -1.02
C GLY A 828 36.89 19.83 -2.27
N ILE A 829 37.73 20.65 -2.92
CA ILE A 829 37.37 21.37 -4.16
C ILE A 829 37.05 20.39 -5.29
N GLY A 830 37.84 19.31 -5.40
CA GLY A 830 37.61 18.27 -6.41
C GLY A 830 36.27 17.55 -6.25
N ILE A 831 35.70 17.53 -5.04
CA ILE A 831 34.37 16.95 -4.77
C ILE A 831 33.28 18.00 -4.98
N ASP A 832 33.39 19.16 -4.33
CA ASP A 832 32.44 20.26 -4.44
C ASP A 832 33.17 21.61 -4.37
N PRO A 833 33.26 22.36 -5.49
CA PRO A 833 33.86 23.68 -5.49
C PRO A 833 33.18 24.68 -4.54
N ALA A 834 31.89 24.51 -4.21
CA ALA A 834 31.19 25.39 -3.29
C ALA A 834 31.65 25.21 -1.83
N SER A 835 32.29 24.08 -1.51
CA SER A 835 32.83 23.81 -0.17
C SER A 835 33.97 24.75 0.23
N GLU A 836 34.56 25.48 -0.72
CA GLU A 836 35.54 26.55 -0.43
C GLU A 836 35.00 27.60 0.53
N GLY A 837 33.70 27.89 0.44
CA GLY A 837 33.05 28.82 1.36
C GLY A 837 33.19 28.38 2.82
N VAL A 838 33.13 27.08 3.09
CA VAL A 838 33.32 26.51 4.44
C VAL A 838 34.76 26.70 4.90
N TYR A 839 35.74 26.47 4.02
CA TYR A 839 37.14 26.66 4.35
C TYR A 839 37.44 28.12 4.72
N GLN A 840 36.99 29.09 3.91
CA GLN A 840 37.20 30.51 4.20
C GLN A 840 36.50 30.95 5.48
N TYR A 841 35.27 30.51 5.68
CA TYR A 841 34.46 30.83 6.85
C TYR A 841 35.07 30.36 8.17
N PHE A 842 35.55 29.11 8.24
CA PHE A 842 36.18 28.58 9.45
C PHE A 842 37.64 29.02 9.65
N LYS A 843 38.26 29.67 8.65
CA LYS A 843 39.63 30.20 8.76
C LYS A 843 39.73 31.42 9.68
N GLU A 844 38.61 32.13 9.86
CA GLU A 844 38.53 33.34 10.69
C GLU A 844 38.50 33.05 12.20
N PHE A 845 38.22 31.80 12.58
CA PHE A 845 38.34 31.22 13.93
C PHE A 845 39.66 30.46 14.02
#